data_AF-A0A933X7B4-F1
#
_entry.id   AF-A0A933X7B4-F1
#
_cell.length_a   1.000
_cell.length_b   1.000
_cell.length_c   1.000
_cell.angle_alpha   90.00
_cell.angle_beta   90.00
_cell.angle_gamma   90.00
#
_symmetry.space_group_name_H-M   'P 1'
#
loop_
_entity.id
_entity.type
_entity.pdbx_description
1 polymer ?
#
loop_
_entity_poly.entity_id
_entity_poly.type
_entity_poly.pdbx_seq_one_letter_code
_entity_poly.pdbx_strand_id
1 'polypeptide(L)'
;MSVQTNNAGANRLPDGFLALPIHAVSTDTPLRVCVLARRAPDPVAGHFVLLRDLPDAMVYLGCVTDAAGRLREWIELWVQNVDGLDASLPALREAFSNHTVDQRWAQQAESLAALDSAGALRTGWETKHPLPCFLDLAKAAPVNPGDDTHGPWELCQNDAALQAAGLPTYSFSLFRYLWQPKAAVGGKFVPVTAGAPANEKTFSLQEAVGGAAGHLPLNPQGGLLMATTFAPLSFEDYVDLLGGKPWKGLEQGRRPLVFDGVYQGLDDWTNIQQSGAHLFLGAKGRAGRFVETFHLKLQLLAEIVRAVRAVVERSQLPFLNLTADSFRVRLQPVGAQLPFLWTARAVLAKPGDAYALPVETTESRYFIRTRAEGASIYLPEGISMALQGSGSVRLRQVLSEQGRTIIEGTLVLQERQSFSQHDLFWIRLPLSSGRVDLYGHLYSAESLARGEVRFRTVGQIFSDAVAKALKAAEGASFPRSPFEVVPLLSSPCDLYALGVLATRALLVNEQNTLAVALDELLSLARQVGTEHDATQPLGQRVRAIVENEARFLGALGPHRLTREVMDPQQAFAFLPEELWFDTLGTLLRFFPGAGPDSACKDFGDVPALALESVFNAPLAELEKLLVRSRSLIVIDWNSNREVQAVIAGMAAAPK
;
A
#
# COMPACT_ATOMS: atom_id res chain seq x y z
N MET A 1 44.58 -8.82 16.43
CA MET A 1 43.24 -8.60 17.00
C MET A 1 42.45 -9.87 16.79
N SER A 2 42.29 -10.67 17.84
CA SER A 2 41.48 -11.88 17.81
C SER A 2 40.01 -11.48 17.70
N VAL A 3 39.41 -11.72 16.53
CA VAL A 3 37.96 -11.66 16.37
C VAL A 3 37.40 -12.71 17.32
N GLN A 4 36.87 -12.27 18.47
CA GLN A 4 35.97 -13.09 19.26
C GLN A 4 34.84 -13.45 18.29
N THR A 5 34.82 -14.70 17.84
CA THR A 5 33.65 -15.29 17.21
C THR A 5 32.59 -15.30 18.30
N ASN A 6 31.84 -14.19 18.40
CA ASN A 6 30.62 -14.10 19.19
C ASN A 6 29.78 -15.30 18.76
N ASN A 7 29.70 -16.28 19.66
CA ASN A 7 28.89 -17.46 19.48
C ASN A 7 27.54 -17.03 18.94
N ALA A 8 27.16 -17.63 17.80
CA ALA A 8 25.86 -17.53 17.17
C ALA A 8 24.75 -17.55 18.23
N GLY A 9 24.35 -16.35 18.67
CA GLY A 9 23.24 -16.11 19.57
C GLY A 9 21.99 -16.53 18.84
N ALA A 10 21.69 -17.82 18.97
CA ALA A 10 20.77 -18.54 18.12
C ALA A 10 19.36 -18.00 18.27
N ASN A 11 18.80 -17.43 17.19
CA ASN A 11 17.38 -17.18 16.91
C ASN A 11 16.47 -17.45 18.12
N ARG A 12 16.49 -16.54 19.10
CA ARG A 12 15.66 -16.65 20.30
C ARG A 12 14.47 -15.72 20.16
N LEU A 13 13.35 -16.12 20.75
CA LEU A 13 12.23 -15.21 20.90
C LEU A 13 12.61 -14.09 21.88
N PRO A 14 12.18 -12.85 21.65
CA PRO A 14 12.40 -11.77 22.60
C PRO A 14 11.80 -12.10 23.98
N ASP A 15 12.45 -11.62 25.05
CA ASP A 15 11.98 -11.85 26.41
C ASP A 15 10.56 -11.35 26.62
N GLY A 16 9.74 -12.16 27.30
CA GLY A 16 8.33 -11.85 27.56
C GLY A 16 7.36 -12.23 26.44
N PHE A 17 7.85 -12.77 25.33
CA PHE A 17 7.03 -13.27 24.23
C PHE A 17 6.95 -14.80 24.19
N LEU A 18 5.94 -15.30 23.48
CA LEU A 18 5.67 -16.69 23.17
C LEU A 18 5.36 -16.81 21.67
N ALA A 19 5.85 -17.87 21.05
CA ALA A 19 5.37 -18.32 19.74
C ALA A 19 4.24 -19.31 19.96
N LEU A 20 3.02 -18.93 19.55
CA LEU A 20 1.82 -19.76 19.70
C LEU A 20 1.47 -20.38 18.34
N PRO A 21 1.54 -21.71 18.17
CA PRO A 21 1.12 -22.37 16.95
C PRO A 21 -0.34 -22.06 16.63
N ILE A 22 -0.64 -21.80 15.36
CA ILE A 22 -2.00 -21.44 14.90
C ILE A 22 -2.75 -22.64 14.28
N HIS A 23 -2.12 -23.80 14.29
CA HIS A 23 -2.65 -25.07 13.78
C HIS A 23 -2.35 -26.20 14.76
N ALA A 24 -3.09 -27.29 14.66
CA ALA A 24 -2.82 -28.49 15.46
C ALA A 24 -1.36 -28.94 15.25
N VAL A 25 -0.64 -29.08 16.36
CA VAL A 25 0.76 -29.52 16.39
C VAL A 25 0.89 -30.79 17.20
N SER A 26 1.69 -31.72 16.69
CA SER A 26 2.19 -32.87 17.44
C SER A 26 3.64 -32.61 17.86
N THR A 27 4.18 -33.43 18.75
CA THR A 27 5.60 -33.37 19.13
C THR A 27 6.52 -33.49 17.92
N ASP A 28 6.08 -34.23 16.89
CA ASP A 28 6.87 -34.57 15.71
C ASP A 28 6.65 -33.59 14.55
N THR A 29 5.81 -32.56 14.73
CA THR A 29 5.58 -31.53 13.71
C THR A 29 6.87 -30.72 13.51
N PRO A 30 7.54 -30.83 12.34
CA PRO A 30 8.91 -30.35 12.17
C PRO A 30 9.03 -28.83 12.14
N LEU A 31 8.03 -28.17 11.54
CA LEU A 31 7.91 -26.72 11.46
C LEU A 31 6.51 -26.31 11.88
N ARG A 32 6.41 -25.21 12.64
CA ARG A 32 5.17 -24.70 13.22
C ARG A 32 5.00 -23.24 12.82
N VAL A 33 3.89 -22.93 12.16
CA VAL A 33 3.50 -21.54 11.89
C VAL A 33 2.86 -20.99 13.15
N CYS A 34 3.46 -19.94 13.69
CA CYS A 34 3.09 -19.37 14.98
C CYS A 34 2.76 -17.89 14.85
N VAL A 35 1.86 -17.40 15.70
CA VAL A 35 1.72 -15.96 15.97
C VAL A 35 2.56 -15.59 17.20
N LEU A 36 3.15 -14.40 17.19
CA LEU A 36 3.88 -13.89 18.35
C LEU A 36 2.89 -13.21 19.33
N ALA A 37 2.89 -13.67 20.58
CA ALA A 37 2.05 -13.11 21.63
C ALA A 37 2.87 -12.77 22.88
N ARG A 38 2.48 -11.71 23.57
CA ARG A 38 3.03 -11.34 24.88
C ARG A 38 2.46 -12.27 25.95
N ARG A 39 3.31 -12.68 26.90
CA ARG A 39 2.87 -13.46 28.09
C ARG A 39 1.89 -12.67 28.96
N ALA A 40 2.12 -11.36 29.10
CA ALA A 40 1.22 -10.42 29.74
C ALA A 40 0.75 -9.40 28.71
N PRO A 41 -0.54 -9.03 28.69
CA PRO A 41 -1.04 -8.07 27.70
C PRO A 41 -0.37 -6.72 27.89
N ASP A 42 -0.01 -6.06 26.78
CA ASP A 42 0.23 -4.64 26.82
C ASP A 42 -1.11 -3.92 27.07
N PRO A 43 -1.18 -2.92 27.96
CA PRO A 43 -2.45 -2.28 28.31
C PRO A 43 -3.11 -1.56 27.13
N VAL A 44 -2.35 -1.23 26.07
CA VAL A 44 -2.84 -0.55 24.87
C VAL A 44 -2.92 -1.54 23.71
N ALA A 45 -1.86 -2.29 23.45
CA ALA A 45 -1.75 -3.16 22.27
C ALA A 45 -2.27 -4.59 22.49
N GLY A 46 -2.62 -4.98 23.72
CA GLY A 46 -3.07 -6.33 24.04
C GLY A 46 -1.94 -7.37 23.95
N HIS A 47 -2.32 -8.62 23.66
CA HIS A 47 -1.36 -9.73 23.60
C HIS A 47 -0.60 -9.78 22.28
N PHE A 48 -1.30 -9.62 21.15
CA PHE A 48 -0.69 -9.76 19.83
C PHE A 48 0.15 -8.56 19.44
N VAL A 49 1.13 -8.81 18.59
CA VAL A 49 1.92 -7.76 17.93
C VAL A 49 1.24 -7.45 16.61
N LEU A 50 0.33 -6.48 16.61
CA LEU A 50 -0.35 -6.03 15.39
C LEU A 50 0.63 -5.18 14.56
N LEU A 51 0.86 -5.59 13.32
CA LEU A 51 1.68 -4.87 12.36
C LEU A 51 0.83 -3.88 11.57
N ARG A 52 -0.35 -4.30 11.11
CA ARG A 52 -1.27 -3.49 10.29
C ARG A 52 -2.72 -3.89 10.52
N ASP A 53 -3.60 -2.89 10.44
CA ASP A 53 -5.05 -3.02 10.40
C ASP A 53 -5.53 -2.53 9.03
N LEU A 54 -5.92 -3.49 8.17
CA LEU A 54 -6.35 -3.26 6.80
C LEU A 54 -7.87 -3.43 6.69
N PRO A 55 -8.52 -2.86 5.66
CA PRO A 55 -9.98 -2.94 5.51
C PRO A 55 -10.54 -4.37 5.53
N ASP A 56 -9.80 -5.33 4.97
CA ASP A 56 -10.20 -6.73 4.86
C ASP A 56 -9.24 -7.72 5.57
N ALA A 57 -8.28 -7.22 6.37
CA ALA A 57 -7.27 -8.07 7.00
C ALA A 57 -6.66 -7.48 8.28
N MET A 58 -6.36 -8.34 9.25
CA MET A 58 -5.47 -8.04 10.37
C MET A 58 -4.12 -8.71 10.12
N VAL A 59 -3.03 -7.94 10.19
CA VAL A 59 -1.67 -8.47 9.96
C VAL A 59 -0.89 -8.48 11.27
N TYR A 60 -0.54 -9.67 11.75
CA TYR A 60 0.20 -9.88 12.99
C TYR A 60 1.65 -10.27 12.72
N LEU A 61 2.55 -9.94 13.65
CA LEU A 61 3.88 -10.53 13.66
C LEU A 61 3.77 -12.00 14.07
N GLY A 62 4.22 -12.88 13.21
CA GLY A 62 4.33 -14.31 13.45
C GLY A 62 5.76 -14.80 13.32
N CYS A 63 5.94 -16.09 13.50
CA CYS A 63 7.20 -16.76 13.22
C CYS A 63 7.00 -18.21 12.80
N VAL A 64 8.01 -18.77 12.14
CA VAL A 64 8.16 -20.21 11.97
C VAL A 64 9.11 -20.71 13.05
N THR A 65 8.70 -21.73 13.80
CA THR A 65 9.56 -22.42 14.76
C THR A 65 9.76 -23.87 14.36
N ASP A 66 10.87 -24.47 14.78
CA ASP A 66 11.06 -25.92 14.64
C ASP A 66 10.39 -26.72 15.77
N ALA A 67 10.46 -28.05 15.71
CA ALA A 67 9.94 -28.94 16.75
C ALA A 67 10.50 -28.65 18.16
N ALA A 68 11.71 -28.10 18.25
CA ALA A 68 12.35 -27.69 19.50
C ALA A 68 12.00 -26.27 19.95
N GLY A 69 11.10 -25.59 19.24
CA GLY A 69 10.66 -24.22 19.52
C GLY A 69 11.70 -23.16 19.16
N ARG A 70 12.74 -23.49 18.39
CA ARG A 70 13.73 -22.50 17.94
C ARG A 70 13.15 -21.71 16.79
N LEU A 71 13.30 -20.39 16.85
CA LEU A 71 12.89 -19.51 15.78
C LEU A 71 13.71 -19.81 14.52
N ARG A 72 13.02 -19.96 13.39
CA ARG A 72 13.62 -20.16 12.07
C ARG A 72 13.48 -18.92 11.22
N GLU A 73 12.31 -18.30 11.26
CA GLU A 73 11.98 -17.15 10.42
C GLU A 73 10.90 -16.29 11.06
N TRP A 74 11.00 -14.98 10.88
CA TRP A 74 9.93 -14.04 11.20
C TRP A 74 8.99 -13.92 10.01
N ILE A 75 7.69 -13.94 10.27
CA ILE A 75 6.67 -13.85 9.23
C ILE A 75 5.62 -12.79 9.56
N GLU A 76 4.96 -12.28 8.54
CA GLU A 76 3.68 -11.59 8.68
C GLU A 76 2.58 -12.64 8.52
N LEU A 77 1.72 -12.73 9.53
CA LEU A 77 0.55 -13.58 9.50
C LEU A 77 -0.69 -12.71 9.27
N TRP A 78 -1.28 -12.88 8.09
CA TRP A 78 -2.45 -12.13 7.67
C TRP A 78 -3.69 -12.96 7.97
N VAL A 79 -4.68 -12.34 8.61
CA VAL A 79 -5.96 -12.93 8.95
C VAL A 79 -7.06 -12.12 8.27
N GLN A 80 -7.78 -12.73 7.35
CA GLN A 80 -8.89 -12.07 6.64
C GLN A 80 -10.00 -11.69 7.63
N ASN A 81 -10.36 -10.41 7.66
CA ASN A 81 -11.37 -9.86 8.55
C ASN A 81 -12.27 -8.91 7.77
N VAL A 82 -13.58 -9.15 7.74
CA VAL A 82 -14.52 -8.33 6.96
C VAL A 82 -15.12 -7.16 7.74
N ASP A 83 -14.89 -7.06 9.05
CA ASP A 83 -15.49 -6.01 9.89
C ASP A 83 -15.02 -4.61 9.48
N GLY A 84 -13.81 -4.47 8.94
CA GLY A 84 -13.27 -3.19 8.45
C GLY A 84 -13.99 -2.64 7.21
N LEU A 85 -14.71 -3.49 6.46
CA LEU A 85 -15.44 -3.11 5.25
C LEU A 85 -16.81 -2.46 5.54
N ASP A 86 -17.34 -2.57 6.77
CA ASP A 86 -18.56 -1.83 7.11
C ASP A 86 -18.31 -0.31 7.16
N ALA A 87 -17.06 0.11 7.38
CA ALA A 87 -16.66 1.52 7.28
C ALA A 87 -16.50 2.01 5.82
N SER A 88 -16.66 1.14 4.82
CA SER A 88 -16.64 1.52 3.40
C SER A 88 -17.80 2.45 3.06
N LEU A 89 -17.63 3.20 1.96
CA LEU A 89 -18.66 4.08 1.41
C LEU A 89 -19.97 3.27 1.23
N PRO A 90 -21.15 3.80 1.59
CA PRO A 90 -22.42 3.04 1.52
C PRO A 90 -22.68 2.41 0.14
N ALA A 91 -22.33 3.18 -0.88
CA ALA A 91 -22.20 2.82 -2.29
C ALA A 91 -21.48 1.48 -2.56
N LEU A 92 -20.40 1.20 -1.82
CA LEU A 92 -19.55 0.02 -1.95
C LEU A 92 -20.05 -1.18 -1.15
N ARG A 93 -20.80 -0.96 -0.07
CA ARG A 93 -21.21 -2.05 0.83
C ARG A 93 -22.05 -3.10 0.12
N GLU A 94 -22.84 -2.68 -0.87
CA GLU A 94 -23.65 -3.57 -1.71
C GLU A 94 -22.80 -4.38 -2.71
N ALA A 95 -21.57 -3.94 -3.02
CA ALA A 95 -20.66 -4.62 -3.94
C ALA A 95 -19.75 -5.65 -3.24
N PHE A 96 -19.58 -5.54 -1.92
CA PHE A 96 -18.78 -6.49 -1.15
C PHE A 96 -19.63 -7.66 -0.65
N SER A 97 -19.11 -8.87 -0.84
CA SER A 97 -19.61 -10.09 -0.22
C SER A 97 -18.44 -10.95 0.19
N ASN A 98 -18.66 -11.96 1.03
CA ASN A 98 -17.57 -12.88 1.38
C ASN A 98 -16.96 -13.52 0.14
N HIS A 99 -17.78 -13.86 -0.87
CA HIS A 99 -17.29 -14.42 -2.13
C HIS A 99 -16.33 -13.48 -2.87
N THR A 100 -16.68 -12.21 -3.01
CA THR A 100 -15.81 -11.24 -3.71
C THR A 100 -14.55 -10.94 -2.91
N VAL A 101 -14.64 -10.92 -1.58
CA VAL A 101 -13.48 -10.76 -0.68
C VAL A 101 -12.55 -11.98 -0.73
N ASP A 102 -13.09 -13.21 -0.76
CA ASP A 102 -12.29 -14.43 -0.88
C ASP A 102 -11.57 -14.51 -2.24
N GLN A 103 -12.25 -14.14 -3.33
CA GLN A 103 -11.64 -14.08 -4.65
C GLN A 103 -10.50 -13.07 -4.70
N ARG A 104 -10.70 -11.87 -4.15
CA ARG A 104 -9.66 -10.83 -4.04
C ARG A 104 -8.49 -11.32 -3.19
N TRP A 105 -8.77 -11.96 -2.06
CA TRP A 105 -7.74 -12.53 -1.18
C TRP A 105 -6.86 -13.54 -1.91
N ALA A 106 -7.45 -14.46 -2.67
CA ALA A 106 -6.72 -15.45 -3.45
C ALA A 106 -5.82 -14.79 -4.51
N GLN A 107 -6.35 -13.80 -5.26
CA GLN A 107 -5.58 -13.04 -6.25
C GLN A 107 -4.42 -12.27 -5.61
N GLN A 108 -4.64 -11.69 -4.43
CA GLN A 108 -3.61 -10.99 -3.67
C GLN A 108 -2.52 -11.96 -3.20
N ALA A 109 -2.89 -13.10 -2.62
CA ALA A 109 -1.95 -14.12 -2.18
C ALA A 109 -1.08 -14.64 -3.34
N GLU A 110 -1.68 -14.83 -4.52
CA GLU A 110 -0.94 -15.19 -5.74
C GLU A 110 0.00 -14.09 -6.22
N SER A 111 -0.45 -12.83 -6.18
CA SER A 111 0.35 -11.67 -6.57
C SER A 111 1.58 -11.50 -5.67
N LEU A 112 1.38 -11.54 -4.35
CA LEU A 112 2.48 -11.47 -3.37
C LEU A 112 3.47 -12.63 -3.55
N ALA A 113 2.96 -13.85 -3.72
CA ALA A 113 3.80 -15.03 -3.90
C ALA A 113 4.62 -15.02 -5.19
N ALA A 114 4.23 -14.24 -6.20
CA ALA A 114 5.04 -14.12 -7.41
C ALA A 114 6.04 -12.97 -7.36
N LEU A 115 5.77 -11.92 -6.58
CA LEU A 115 6.75 -10.84 -6.34
C LEU A 115 7.92 -11.32 -5.49
N ASP A 116 7.63 -12.13 -4.47
CA ASP A 116 8.64 -12.70 -3.57
C ASP A 116 8.34 -14.19 -3.30
N SER A 117 8.58 -15.03 -4.30
CA SER A 117 8.33 -16.48 -4.22
C SER A 117 9.13 -17.17 -3.12
N ALA A 118 10.34 -16.69 -2.82
CA ALA A 118 11.14 -17.18 -1.72
C ALA A 118 10.57 -16.76 -0.35
N GLY A 119 9.87 -15.62 -0.28
CA GLY A 119 9.29 -15.11 0.95
C GLY A 119 7.86 -15.57 1.23
N ALA A 120 7.16 -16.18 0.27
CA ALA A 120 5.78 -16.62 0.45
C ALA A 120 5.69 -18.05 1.00
N LEU A 121 4.94 -18.24 2.08
CA LEU A 121 4.71 -19.54 2.70
C LEU A 121 3.37 -20.07 2.23
N ARG A 122 3.37 -21.13 1.42
CA ARG A 122 2.14 -21.80 0.95
C ARG A 122 1.60 -22.73 2.02
N THR A 123 0.53 -22.30 2.69
CA THR A 123 -0.09 -23.05 3.80
C THR A 123 -1.36 -23.80 3.37
N GLY A 124 -1.95 -23.42 2.23
CA GLY A 124 -3.27 -23.88 1.79
C GLY A 124 -4.41 -23.06 2.39
N TRP A 125 -4.15 -22.23 3.39
CA TRP A 125 -5.15 -21.33 3.98
C TRP A 125 -5.46 -20.12 3.12
N GLU A 126 -4.70 -19.90 2.05
CA GLU A 126 -4.91 -18.80 1.10
C GLU A 126 -6.18 -19.01 0.26
N THR A 127 -6.65 -20.26 0.15
CA THR A 127 -7.85 -20.63 -0.63
C THR A 127 -8.83 -21.52 0.12
N LYS A 128 -8.43 -22.06 1.28
CA LYS A 128 -9.28 -22.88 2.14
C LYS A 128 -9.39 -22.27 3.53
N HIS A 129 -10.62 -21.94 3.93
CA HIS A 129 -10.91 -21.44 5.27
C HIS A 129 -10.44 -22.44 6.34
N PRO A 130 -9.56 -22.04 7.27
CA PRO A 130 -9.22 -22.85 8.44
C PRO A 130 -10.40 -22.86 9.43
N LEU A 131 -10.30 -23.74 10.43
CA LEU A 131 -11.21 -23.69 11.57
C LEU A 131 -11.05 -22.34 12.30
N PRO A 132 -12.13 -21.77 12.85
CA PRO A 132 -12.08 -20.65 13.79
C PRO A 132 -11.04 -20.92 14.88
N CYS A 133 -10.12 -19.98 15.07
CA CYS A 133 -8.91 -20.19 15.87
C CYS A 133 -8.84 -19.21 17.03
N PHE A 134 -8.78 -19.78 18.24
CA PHE A 134 -8.46 -19.12 19.48
C PHE A 134 -7.16 -19.70 20.03
N LEU A 135 -6.47 -18.98 20.93
CA LEU A 135 -5.20 -19.45 21.49
C LEU A 135 -5.27 -19.53 23.01
N ASP A 136 -4.90 -20.69 23.55
CA ASP A 136 -4.73 -20.91 24.98
C ASP A 136 -3.29 -20.58 25.37
N LEU A 137 -3.12 -19.45 26.09
CA LEU A 137 -1.81 -19.00 26.54
C LEU A 137 -1.15 -19.97 27.54
N ALA A 138 -1.94 -20.66 28.36
CA ALA A 138 -1.41 -21.58 29.36
C ALA A 138 -0.89 -22.87 28.72
N LYS A 139 -1.59 -23.36 27.69
CA LYS A 139 -1.18 -24.55 26.93
C LYS A 139 -0.24 -24.24 25.77
N ALA A 140 -0.09 -22.97 25.41
CA ALA A 140 0.62 -22.51 24.22
C ALA A 140 0.17 -23.25 22.94
N ALA A 141 -1.14 -23.40 22.77
CA ALA A 141 -1.74 -24.21 21.71
C ALA A 141 -3.01 -23.55 21.14
N PRO A 142 -3.35 -23.83 19.87
CA PRO A 142 -4.61 -23.38 19.31
C PRO A 142 -5.77 -24.18 19.88
N VAL A 143 -6.90 -23.52 19.98
CA VAL A 143 -8.19 -24.07 20.40
C VAL A 143 -9.19 -23.75 19.31
N ASN A 144 -9.82 -24.80 18.79
CA ASN A 144 -10.92 -24.71 17.84
C ASN A 144 -12.20 -25.05 18.61
N PRO A 145 -13.03 -24.04 18.97
CA PRO A 145 -14.22 -24.27 19.77
C PRO A 145 -15.17 -25.26 19.10
N GLY A 146 -15.91 -26.02 19.91
CA GLY A 146 -16.88 -27.02 19.48
C GLY A 146 -17.23 -27.96 20.62
N ASP A 147 -18.07 -28.94 20.34
CA ASP A 147 -18.40 -30.01 21.27
C ASP A 147 -17.93 -31.37 20.73
N ASP A 148 -17.76 -32.34 21.64
CA ASP A 148 -17.26 -33.67 21.28
C ASP A 148 -18.22 -34.47 20.38
N THR A 149 -19.50 -34.09 20.34
CA THR A 149 -20.57 -34.82 19.64
C THR A 149 -20.64 -34.42 18.17
N HIS A 150 -20.59 -33.12 17.89
CA HIS A 150 -20.77 -32.54 16.56
C HIS A 150 -19.46 -32.03 15.95
N GLY A 151 -18.38 -31.96 16.74
CA GLY A 151 -17.06 -31.51 16.32
C GLY A 151 -16.87 -29.99 16.44
N PRO A 152 -15.80 -29.44 15.84
CA PRO A 152 -15.51 -28.01 15.89
C PRO A 152 -16.55 -27.21 15.11
N TRP A 153 -16.72 -25.95 15.51
CA TRP A 153 -17.40 -24.95 14.68
C TRP A 153 -16.61 -24.69 13.40
N GLU A 154 -17.31 -24.53 12.28
CA GLU A 154 -16.74 -24.24 10.97
C GLU A 154 -17.44 -23.03 10.35
N LEU A 155 -16.78 -22.28 9.47
CA LEU A 155 -17.42 -21.20 8.72
C LEU A 155 -18.48 -21.78 7.77
N CYS A 156 -19.73 -21.32 7.88
CA CYS A 156 -20.81 -21.76 7.00
C CYS A 156 -20.75 -21.03 5.65
N GLN A 157 -20.30 -21.74 4.61
CA GLN A 157 -20.34 -21.29 3.21
C GLN A 157 -21.58 -21.81 2.46
N ASN A 158 -22.46 -22.56 3.13
CA ASN A 158 -23.64 -23.15 2.52
C ASN A 158 -24.83 -22.19 2.53
N ASP A 159 -25.02 -21.47 1.43
CA ASP A 159 -26.11 -20.50 1.26
C ASP A 159 -27.50 -21.11 1.49
N ALA A 160 -27.73 -22.35 1.08
CA ALA A 160 -29.03 -23.01 1.27
C ALA A 160 -29.32 -23.27 2.75
N ALA A 161 -28.29 -23.62 3.54
CA ALA A 161 -28.43 -23.80 4.99
C ALA A 161 -28.74 -22.47 5.70
N LEU A 162 -28.06 -21.39 5.30
CA LEU A 162 -28.30 -20.04 5.84
C LEU A 162 -29.70 -19.53 5.49
N GLN A 163 -30.13 -19.69 4.24
CA GLN A 163 -31.47 -19.33 3.79
C GLN A 163 -32.56 -20.11 4.53
N ALA A 164 -32.38 -21.42 4.71
CA ALA A 164 -33.31 -22.25 5.49
C ALA A 164 -33.38 -21.82 6.97
N ALA A 165 -32.33 -21.17 7.48
CA ALA A 165 -32.28 -20.56 8.80
C ALA A 165 -32.82 -19.12 8.86
N GLY A 166 -33.21 -18.53 7.73
CA GLY A 166 -33.63 -17.12 7.64
C GLY A 166 -32.47 -16.14 7.85
N LEU A 167 -31.24 -16.55 7.55
CA LEU A 167 -30.03 -15.75 7.70
C LEU A 167 -29.52 -15.29 6.32
N PRO A 168 -28.81 -14.14 6.25
CA PRO A 168 -28.11 -13.71 5.04
C PRO A 168 -27.15 -14.79 4.52
N THR A 169 -27.09 -14.93 3.20
CA THR A 169 -26.20 -15.87 2.52
C THR A 169 -24.74 -15.45 2.60
N TYR A 170 -23.83 -16.42 2.56
CA TYR A 170 -22.39 -16.18 2.55
C TYR A 170 -21.97 -15.45 1.27
N SER A 171 -22.45 -15.92 0.11
CA SER A 171 -21.98 -15.44 -1.20
C SER A 171 -22.43 -14.01 -1.55
N PHE A 172 -23.47 -13.50 -0.89
CA PHE A 172 -24.11 -12.21 -1.21
C PHE A 172 -24.19 -11.26 0.00
N SER A 173 -23.46 -11.55 1.07
CA SER A 173 -23.34 -10.63 2.20
C SER A 173 -21.93 -10.67 2.78
N LEU A 174 -21.59 -9.72 3.65
CA LEU A 174 -20.39 -9.75 4.48
C LEU A 174 -20.62 -10.47 5.81
N PHE A 175 -21.86 -10.88 6.12
CA PHE A 175 -22.14 -11.52 7.39
C PHE A 175 -21.62 -12.96 7.39
N ARG A 176 -20.87 -13.31 8.43
CA ARG A 176 -20.32 -14.65 8.62
C ARG A 176 -20.99 -15.34 9.80
N TYR A 177 -21.27 -16.63 9.60
CA TYR A 177 -21.85 -17.50 10.61
C TYR A 177 -21.02 -18.76 10.73
N LEU A 178 -20.75 -19.19 11.96
CA LEU A 178 -20.21 -20.52 12.21
C LEU A 178 -21.35 -21.53 12.38
N TRP A 179 -21.10 -22.78 11.98
CA TRP A 179 -22.02 -23.90 12.17
C TRP A 179 -21.25 -25.22 12.37
N GLN A 180 -21.94 -26.27 12.83
CA GLN A 180 -21.39 -27.62 12.91
C GLN A 180 -22.11 -28.49 11.89
N PRO A 181 -21.47 -28.89 10.77
CA PRO A 181 -22.13 -29.63 9.68
C PRO A 181 -22.73 -30.98 10.12
N LYS A 182 -22.21 -31.57 11.20
CA LYS A 182 -22.68 -32.85 11.74
C LYS A 182 -23.88 -32.73 12.67
N ALA A 183 -24.24 -31.52 13.09
CA ALA A 183 -25.48 -31.30 13.82
C ALA A 183 -26.66 -31.57 12.87
N ALA A 184 -27.67 -32.32 13.34
CA ALA A 184 -28.83 -32.68 12.54
C ALA A 184 -29.57 -31.44 11.95
N VAL A 185 -30.39 -31.66 10.92
CA VAL A 185 -31.19 -30.62 10.25
C VAL A 185 -31.91 -29.73 11.30
N GLY A 186 -31.55 -28.45 11.33
CA GLY A 186 -31.92 -27.51 12.40
C GLY A 186 -30.75 -27.01 13.26
N GLY A 187 -29.51 -27.36 12.89
CA GLY A 187 -28.29 -26.88 13.54
C GLY A 187 -28.28 -25.37 13.78
N LYS A 188 -27.76 -24.96 14.94
CA LYS A 188 -27.67 -23.55 15.32
C LYS A 188 -26.47 -22.88 14.67
N PHE A 189 -26.55 -21.57 14.50
CA PHE A 189 -25.53 -20.73 13.88
C PHE A 189 -24.93 -19.75 14.89
N VAL A 190 -23.70 -19.32 14.66
CA VAL A 190 -23.02 -18.33 15.52
C VAL A 190 -22.62 -17.13 14.66
N PRO A 191 -23.29 -15.97 14.75
CA PRO A 191 -22.82 -14.74 14.11
C PRO A 191 -21.44 -14.35 14.65
N VAL A 192 -20.49 -14.09 13.76
CA VAL A 192 -19.09 -13.78 14.13
C VAL A 192 -18.56 -12.48 13.52
N THR A 193 -19.38 -11.77 12.76
CA THR A 193 -19.09 -10.44 12.21
C THR A 193 -19.98 -9.40 12.87
N ALA A 194 -19.49 -8.16 12.98
CA ALA A 194 -20.25 -7.06 13.56
C ALA A 194 -21.58 -6.84 12.81
N GLY A 195 -22.67 -6.62 13.55
CA GLY A 195 -23.99 -6.34 12.98
C GLY A 195 -24.68 -7.51 12.28
N ALA A 196 -24.12 -8.72 12.32
CA ALA A 196 -24.76 -9.90 11.73
C ALA A 196 -26.14 -10.15 12.35
N PRO A 197 -27.21 -10.29 11.52
CA PRO A 197 -28.55 -10.61 12.01
C PRO A 197 -28.60 -11.87 12.88
N ALA A 198 -29.30 -11.78 14.00
CA ALA A 198 -29.53 -12.89 14.93
C ALA A 198 -31.03 -13.22 15.02
N ASN A 199 -31.37 -14.49 15.23
CA ASN A 199 -32.73 -15.00 15.40
C ASN A 199 -32.75 -16.23 16.34
N GLU A 200 -33.90 -16.91 16.51
CA GLU A 200 -34.01 -18.07 17.42
C GLU A 200 -33.11 -19.28 17.06
N LYS A 201 -32.54 -19.29 15.85
CA LYS A 201 -31.59 -20.33 15.38
C LYS A 201 -30.14 -19.95 15.60
N THR A 202 -29.87 -18.79 16.22
CA THR A 202 -28.51 -18.33 16.50
C THR A 202 -28.13 -18.45 17.98
N PHE A 203 -26.84 -18.60 18.25
CA PHE A 203 -26.20 -18.48 19.56
C PHE A 203 -25.19 -17.33 19.55
N SER A 204 -24.96 -16.71 20.70
CA SER A 204 -23.85 -15.78 20.83
C SER A 204 -22.50 -16.51 20.71
N LEU A 205 -21.46 -15.80 20.27
CA LEU A 205 -20.10 -16.34 20.23
C LEU A 205 -19.65 -16.80 21.62
N GLN A 206 -20.02 -16.09 22.68
CA GLN A 206 -19.66 -16.45 24.05
C GLN A 206 -20.25 -17.82 24.46
N GLU A 207 -21.51 -18.08 24.11
CA GLU A 207 -22.16 -19.38 24.40
C GLU A 207 -21.51 -20.52 23.60
N ALA A 208 -21.22 -20.28 22.32
CA ALA A 208 -20.60 -21.26 21.43
C ALA A 208 -19.17 -21.62 21.86
N VAL A 209 -18.47 -20.67 22.48
CA VAL A 209 -17.07 -20.78 22.90
C VAL A 209 -16.96 -21.31 24.34
N GLY A 210 -18.02 -21.22 25.16
CA GLY A 210 -18.41 -22.06 26.31
C GLY A 210 -17.42 -22.37 27.45
N GLY A 211 -16.17 -22.75 27.13
CA GLY A 211 -15.07 -23.04 28.04
C GLY A 211 -13.77 -22.31 27.71
N ALA A 212 -13.76 -21.45 26.69
CA ALA A 212 -12.59 -20.71 26.22
C ALA A 212 -12.53 -19.26 26.75
N ALA A 213 -13.16 -19.00 27.90
CA ALA A 213 -13.02 -17.73 28.61
C ALA A 213 -11.54 -17.49 28.96
N GLY A 214 -10.95 -16.44 28.37
CA GLY A 214 -9.53 -16.11 28.52
C GLY A 214 -8.63 -16.60 27.37
N HIS A 215 -9.16 -17.29 26.37
CA HIS A 215 -8.42 -17.55 25.13
C HIS A 215 -8.37 -16.32 24.25
N LEU A 216 -7.28 -16.19 23.49
CA LEU A 216 -7.07 -15.05 22.61
C LEU A 216 -7.73 -15.30 21.24
N PRO A 217 -8.64 -14.44 20.75
CA PRO A 217 -9.24 -14.61 19.44
C PRO A 217 -8.24 -14.21 18.34
N LEU A 218 -7.70 -15.19 17.61
CA LEU A 218 -6.80 -14.91 16.48
C LEU A 218 -7.58 -14.81 15.16
N ASN A 219 -8.42 -15.81 14.88
CA ASN A 219 -9.25 -15.88 13.68
C ASN A 219 -10.64 -16.42 14.03
N PRO A 220 -11.44 -15.69 14.82
CA PRO A 220 -12.75 -16.17 15.29
C PRO A 220 -13.78 -16.29 14.15
N GLN A 221 -13.58 -15.57 13.04
CA GLN A 221 -14.48 -15.58 11.88
C GLN A 221 -14.22 -16.74 10.90
N GLY A 222 -13.16 -17.53 11.10
CA GLY A 222 -12.74 -18.55 10.12
C GLY A 222 -12.33 -17.95 8.77
N GLY A 223 -11.82 -16.72 8.75
CA GLY A 223 -11.32 -16.07 7.54
C GLY A 223 -10.11 -16.78 6.94
N LEU A 224 -9.84 -16.58 5.66
CA LEU A 224 -8.63 -17.07 5.01
C LEU A 224 -7.38 -16.51 5.69
N LEU A 225 -6.27 -17.25 5.59
CA LEU A 225 -4.97 -16.82 6.13
C LEU A 225 -3.94 -16.78 5.01
N MET A 226 -2.94 -15.92 5.15
CA MET A 226 -1.73 -15.97 4.33
C MET A 226 -0.51 -15.65 5.19
N ALA A 227 0.63 -16.24 4.84
CA ALA A 227 1.89 -16.04 5.55
C ALA A 227 2.99 -15.62 4.58
N THR A 228 3.67 -14.52 4.90
CA THR A 228 4.81 -14.00 4.14
C THR A 228 5.99 -13.72 5.06
N THR A 229 7.20 -13.75 4.55
CA THR A 229 8.40 -13.46 5.34
C THR A 229 8.44 -12.00 5.74
N PHE A 230 8.65 -11.73 7.03
CA PHE A 230 8.67 -10.38 7.56
C PHE A 230 9.96 -9.64 7.17
N ALA A 231 9.81 -8.36 6.87
CA ALA A 231 10.91 -7.43 6.63
C ALA A 231 10.88 -6.35 7.75
N PRO A 232 11.79 -6.43 8.75
CA PRO A 232 11.72 -5.60 9.95
C PRO A 232 11.78 -4.09 9.75
N LEU A 233 12.57 -3.60 8.79
CA LEU A 233 12.74 -2.16 8.58
C LEU A 233 11.54 -1.61 7.81
N SER A 234 10.95 -0.52 8.30
CA SER A 234 10.09 0.31 7.46
C SER A 234 10.89 0.99 6.36
N PHE A 235 10.21 1.47 5.31
CA PHE A 235 10.84 2.33 4.30
C PHE A 235 11.56 3.53 4.93
N GLU A 236 10.90 4.22 5.87
CA GLU A 236 11.49 5.39 6.53
C GLU A 236 12.64 5.02 7.44
N ASP A 237 12.55 3.92 8.20
CA ASP A 237 13.64 3.45 9.05
C ASP A 237 14.90 3.19 8.22
N TYR A 238 14.76 2.54 7.06
CA TYR A 238 15.91 2.25 6.21
C TYR A 238 16.46 3.53 5.55
N VAL A 239 15.62 4.43 5.05
CA VAL A 239 16.04 5.73 4.52
C VAL A 239 16.77 6.56 5.58
N ASP A 240 16.25 6.57 6.80
CA ASP A 240 16.83 7.27 7.94
C ASP A 240 18.16 6.63 8.36
N LEU A 241 18.24 5.29 8.35
CA LEU A 241 19.45 4.53 8.62
C LEU A 241 20.56 4.88 7.62
N LEU A 242 20.25 4.90 6.33
CA LEU A 242 21.19 5.35 5.30
C LEU A 242 21.62 6.81 5.48
N GLY A 243 20.74 7.64 6.05
CA GLY A 243 21.01 9.04 6.38
C GLY A 243 21.81 9.24 7.67
N GLY A 244 22.07 8.18 8.44
CA GLY A 244 22.85 8.22 9.68
C GLY A 244 22.08 8.16 10.99
N LYS A 245 20.79 7.80 10.97
CA LYS A 245 20.01 7.56 12.18
C LYS A 245 20.14 6.09 12.62
N PRO A 246 20.50 5.80 13.87
CA PRO A 246 20.42 4.43 14.37
C PRO A 246 18.97 3.94 14.38
N TRP A 247 18.76 2.66 14.08
CA TRP A 247 17.46 2.01 14.16
C TRP A 247 17.33 1.26 15.48
N LYS A 248 16.34 1.65 16.28
CA LYS A 248 16.15 1.14 17.65
C LYS A 248 15.32 -0.15 17.73
N GLY A 249 14.93 -0.70 16.59
CA GLY A 249 13.98 -1.82 16.50
C GLY A 249 12.56 -1.36 16.13
N LEU A 250 11.66 -2.33 15.98
CA LEU A 250 10.26 -2.11 15.63
C LEU A 250 9.48 -1.62 16.86
N GLU A 251 8.92 -0.41 16.80
CA GLU A 251 8.13 0.15 17.90
C GLU A 251 6.83 -0.65 18.13
N GLN A 252 6.65 -1.16 19.34
CA GLN A 252 5.51 -1.99 19.73
C GLN A 252 5.08 -1.72 21.18
N GLY A 253 4.16 -0.77 21.35
CA GLY A 253 3.78 -0.29 22.68
C GLY A 253 4.94 0.48 23.31
N ARG A 254 5.33 0.11 24.54
CA ARG A 254 6.38 0.83 25.29
C ARG A 254 7.81 0.37 25.05
N ARG A 255 8.02 -0.76 24.37
CA ARG A 255 9.35 -1.34 24.15
C ARG A 255 9.55 -1.68 22.67
N PRO A 256 10.66 -1.29 22.05
CA PRO A 256 10.94 -1.72 20.69
C PRO A 256 11.31 -3.21 20.67
N LEU A 257 10.91 -3.89 19.59
CA LEU A 257 11.34 -5.25 19.27
C LEU A 257 12.62 -5.17 18.43
N VAL A 258 13.70 -5.75 18.97
CA VAL A 258 14.97 -5.89 18.26
C VAL A 258 15.05 -7.31 17.70
N PHE A 259 15.57 -7.42 16.48
CA PHE A 259 15.69 -8.68 15.76
C PHE A 259 17.15 -9.11 15.72
N ASP A 260 17.39 -10.42 15.83
CA ASP A 260 18.73 -11.02 15.74
C ASP A 260 19.32 -10.90 14.30
N GLY A 261 20.56 -11.34 14.13
CA GLY A 261 21.22 -11.43 12.82
C GLY A 261 21.74 -10.09 12.32
N VAL A 262 21.49 -9.77 11.04
CA VAL A 262 21.96 -8.51 10.40
C VAL A 262 21.32 -7.24 10.98
N TYR A 263 20.28 -7.42 11.79
CA TYR A 263 19.54 -6.35 12.45
C TYR A 263 20.13 -5.99 13.82
N GLN A 264 20.99 -6.85 14.37
CA GLN A 264 21.65 -6.62 15.64
C GLN A 264 22.74 -5.55 15.49
N GLY A 265 22.73 -4.55 16.37
CA GLY A 265 23.71 -3.46 16.38
C GLY A 265 23.39 -2.30 15.43
N LEU A 266 22.23 -2.31 14.77
CA LEU A 266 21.76 -1.16 13.98
C LEU A 266 21.36 0.05 14.86
N ASP A 267 21.30 -0.15 16.17
CA ASP A 267 21.05 0.88 17.18
C ASP A 267 22.31 1.68 17.55
N ASP A 268 23.50 1.23 17.12
CA ASP A 268 24.77 1.93 17.31
C ASP A 268 25.36 2.40 15.97
N TRP A 269 25.08 3.66 15.63
CA TRP A 269 25.59 4.28 14.41
C TRP A 269 27.13 4.31 14.34
N THR A 270 27.82 4.43 15.48
CA THR A 270 29.29 4.45 15.51
C THR A 270 29.83 3.10 15.10
N ASN A 271 29.22 2.03 15.61
CA ASN A 271 29.55 0.67 15.21
C ASN A 271 29.23 0.41 13.73
N ILE A 272 28.10 0.88 13.20
CA ILE A 272 27.75 0.76 11.77
C ILE A 272 28.83 1.38 10.88
N GLN A 273 29.30 2.58 11.23
CA GLN A 273 30.38 3.25 10.48
C GLN A 273 31.71 2.49 10.51
N GLN A 274 31.98 1.75 11.59
CA GLN A 274 33.25 1.03 11.80
C GLN A 274 33.22 -0.44 11.35
N SER A 275 32.03 -1.05 11.25
CA SER A 275 31.83 -2.49 11.04
C SER A 275 31.84 -2.94 9.58
N GLY A 276 32.13 -2.04 8.64
CA GLY A 276 32.09 -2.36 7.21
C GLY A 276 30.67 -2.50 6.64
N ALA A 277 29.68 -1.87 7.28
CA ALA A 277 28.30 -1.79 6.77
C ALA A 277 28.19 -1.07 5.42
N HIS A 278 29.21 -0.27 5.09
CA HIS A 278 29.38 0.43 3.83
C HIS A 278 30.41 -0.25 2.92
N LEU A 279 30.24 -0.14 1.61
CA LEU A 279 31.10 -0.75 0.58
C LEU A 279 32.07 0.28 -0.02
N PHE A 280 33.25 -0.20 -0.48
CA PHE A 280 34.25 0.55 -1.25
C PHE A 280 34.72 1.90 -0.65
N LEU A 281 33.97 2.97 -0.87
CA LEU A 281 34.32 4.35 -0.53
C LEU A 281 33.79 4.77 0.84
N GLY A 282 32.71 4.18 1.36
CA GLY A 282 32.21 4.56 2.68
C GLY A 282 33.22 4.34 3.81
N ALA A 283 34.07 3.32 3.67
CA ALA A 283 35.22 3.09 4.55
C ALA A 283 36.33 4.15 4.39
N LYS A 284 36.35 4.90 3.27
CA LYS A 284 37.32 5.98 2.99
C LYS A 284 36.87 7.35 3.49
N GLY A 285 35.76 7.41 4.24
CA GLY A 285 35.32 8.59 4.97
C GLY A 285 34.00 9.18 4.48
N ARG A 286 33.78 10.44 4.86
CA ARG A 286 32.51 11.15 4.73
C ARG A 286 31.98 11.22 3.29
N ALA A 287 32.82 11.64 2.34
CA ALA A 287 32.43 11.81 0.95
C ALA A 287 31.97 10.49 0.30
N GLY A 288 32.67 9.39 0.60
CA GLY A 288 32.31 8.08 0.09
C GLY A 288 30.96 7.59 0.61
N ARG A 289 30.70 7.73 1.91
CA ARG A 289 29.40 7.39 2.50
C ARG A 289 28.27 8.23 1.91
N PHE A 290 28.52 9.51 1.64
CA PHE A 290 27.52 10.40 1.05
C PHE A 290 27.05 9.92 -0.34
N VAL A 291 28.00 9.61 -1.23
CA VAL A 291 27.71 9.08 -2.57
C VAL A 291 27.03 7.71 -2.49
N GLU A 292 27.46 6.86 -1.57
CA GLU A 292 26.87 5.55 -1.34
C GLU A 292 25.43 5.63 -0.83
N THR A 293 25.15 6.51 0.14
CA THR A 293 23.79 6.80 0.62
C THR A 293 22.89 7.27 -0.52
N PHE A 294 23.39 8.15 -1.39
CA PHE A 294 22.65 8.59 -2.57
C PHE A 294 22.27 7.41 -3.47
N HIS A 295 23.25 6.55 -3.80
CA HIS A 295 23.01 5.38 -4.65
C HIS A 295 22.03 4.38 -4.04
N LEU A 296 22.19 4.02 -2.77
CA LEU A 296 21.32 3.06 -2.09
C LEU A 296 19.88 3.58 -1.96
N LYS A 297 19.70 4.89 -1.76
CA LYS A 297 18.36 5.52 -1.79
C LYS A 297 17.75 5.49 -3.19
N LEU A 298 18.52 5.80 -4.24
CA LEU A 298 18.03 5.65 -5.62
C LEU A 298 17.66 4.20 -5.95
N GLN A 299 18.43 3.23 -5.45
CA GLN A 299 18.17 1.82 -5.68
C GLN A 299 16.84 1.42 -5.05
N LEU A 300 16.64 1.80 -3.78
CA LEU A 300 15.38 1.58 -3.08
C LEU A 300 14.19 2.17 -3.85
N LEU A 301 14.32 3.40 -4.36
CA LEU A 301 13.26 4.06 -5.14
C LEU A 301 12.95 3.30 -6.44
N ALA A 302 13.97 2.87 -7.19
CA ALA A 302 13.75 2.08 -8.39
C ALA A 302 13.09 0.73 -8.08
N GLU A 303 13.47 0.09 -6.96
CA GLU A 303 12.86 -1.17 -6.52
C GLU A 303 11.38 -1.01 -6.16
N ILE A 304 10.98 0.02 -5.41
CA ILE A 304 9.57 0.23 -5.07
C ILE A 304 8.73 0.57 -6.30
N VAL A 305 9.24 1.38 -7.24
CA VAL A 305 8.54 1.69 -8.49
C VAL A 305 8.35 0.44 -9.33
N ARG A 306 9.39 -0.40 -9.43
CA ARG A 306 9.32 -1.68 -10.14
C ARG A 306 8.32 -2.65 -9.50
N ALA A 307 8.29 -2.72 -8.17
CA ALA A 307 7.35 -3.57 -7.44
C ALA A 307 5.90 -3.13 -7.67
N VAL A 308 5.60 -1.83 -7.56
CA VAL A 308 4.26 -1.28 -7.84
C VAL A 308 3.87 -1.55 -9.29
N ARG A 309 4.74 -1.22 -10.26
CA ARG A 309 4.50 -1.48 -11.68
C ARG A 309 4.14 -2.95 -11.92
N ALA A 310 4.91 -3.88 -11.39
CA ALA A 310 4.71 -5.32 -11.60
C ALA A 310 3.38 -5.83 -11.02
N VAL A 311 2.91 -5.25 -9.90
CA VAL A 311 1.59 -5.59 -9.35
C VAL A 311 0.47 -5.01 -10.20
N VAL A 312 0.57 -3.73 -10.55
CA VAL A 312 -0.44 -3.05 -11.38
C VAL A 312 -0.55 -3.71 -12.76
N GLU A 313 0.56 -4.10 -13.37
CA GLU A 313 0.60 -4.80 -14.67
C GLU A 313 -0.22 -6.09 -14.64
N ARG A 314 -0.16 -6.82 -13.52
CA ARG A 314 -0.83 -8.10 -13.36
C ARG A 314 -2.30 -7.96 -12.95
N SER A 315 -2.57 -7.15 -11.94
CA SER A 315 -3.93 -7.00 -11.41
C SER A 315 -4.79 -6.10 -12.30
N GLN A 316 -4.14 -5.23 -13.09
CA GLN A 316 -4.76 -4.09 -13.73
C GLN A 316 -5.65 -3.32 -12.73
N LEU A 317 -5.15 -3.15 -11.51
CA LEU A 317 -5.75 -2.33 -10.46
C LEU A 317 -4.66 -1.40 -9.91
N PRO A 318 -4.95 -0.10 -9.74
CA PRO A 318 -4.07 0.78 -8.99
C PRO A 318 -4.05 0.39 -7.50
N PHE A 319 -3.16 0.98 -6.71
CA PHE A 319 -3.13 0.78 -5.27
C PHE A 319 -4.07 1.73 -4.54
N LEU A 320 -3.98 3.02 -4.87
CA LEU A 320 -4.75 4.13 -4.28
C LEU A 320 -4.58 4.29 -2.76
N ASN A 321 -3.53 3.69 -2.20
CA ASN A 321 -3.24 3.70 -0.76
C ASN A 321 -1.74 3.57 -0.47
N LEU A 322 -0.88 3.89 -1.45
CA LEU A 322 0.56 3.82 -1.27
C LEU A 322 1.02 4.88 -0.27
N THR A 323 1.72 4.43 0.76
CA THR A 323 2.38 5.28 1.76
C THR A 323 3.75 4.68 2.10
N ALA A 324 4.48 5.28 3.05
CA ALA A 324 5.71 4.67 3.53
C ALA A 324 5.50 3.28 4.17
N ASP A 325 4.33 3.06 4.80
CA ASP A 325 3.99 1.78 5.42
C ASP A 325 3.66 0.68 4.41
N SER A 326 3.42 1.04 3.15
CA SER A 326 3.23 0.07 2.06
C SER A 326 4.51 -0.70 1.74
N PHE A 327 5.68 -0.20 2.16
CA PHE A 327 6.98 -0.77 1.84
C PHE A 327 7.77 -1.10 3.11
N ARG A 328 8.43 -2.25 3.08
CA ARG A 328 9.39 -2.70 4.08
C ARG A 328 10.73 -2.98 3.40
N VAL A 329 11.80 -3.05 4.18
CA VAL A 329 13.13 -3.36 3.68
C VAL A 329 13.69 -4.57 4.41
N ARG A 330 14.03 -5.60 3.63
CA ARG A 330 14.72 -6.80 4.12
C ARG A 330 16.22 -6.63 3.88
N LEU A 331 17.02 -6.94 4.88
CA LEU A 331 18.47 -7.07 4.77
C LEU A 331 18.79 -8.57 4.75
N GLN A 332 19.63 -9.01 3.83
CA GLN A 332 19.97 -10.43 3.70
C GLN A 332 21.38 -10.71 4.25
N PRO A 333 21.57 -11.77 5.03
CA PRO A 333 22.91 -12.21 5.42
C PRO A 333 23.60 -12.86 4.21
N VAL A 334 24.39 -12.09 3.45
CA VAL A 334 25.14 -12.61 2.30
C VAL A 334 26.61 -12.85 2.70
N GLY A 335 26.84 -13.91 3.49
CA GLY A 335 28.16 -14.24 4.02
C GLY A 335 28.69 -13.22 5.03
N ALA A 336 29.93 -13.43 5.51
CA ALA A 336 30.50 -12.62 6.60
C ALA A 336 31.19 -11.32 6.14
N GLN A 337 31.34 -11.11 4.82
CA GLN A 337 32.18 -10.03 4.27
C GLN A 337 31.44 -9.04 3.35
N LEU A 338 30.17 -9.28 3.05
CA LEU A 338 29.40 -8.32 2.24
C LEU A 338 28.72 -7.28 3.14
N PRO A 339 28.83 -5.98 2.80
CA PRO A 339 28.17 -4.91 3.54
C PRO A 339 26.65 -5.08 3.49
N PHE A 340 26.03 -5.28 4.66
CA PHE A 340 24.63 -5.67 4.73
C PHE A 340 23.67 -4.59 4.17
N LEU A 341 24.05 -3.29 4.17
CA LEU A 341 23.22 -2.23 3.58
C LEU A 341 23.02 -2.41 2.07
N TRP A 342 23.96 -3.06 1.38
CA TRP A 342 23.88 -3.37 -0.05
C TRP A 342 23.01 -4.59 -0.37
N THR A 343 22.62 -5.33 0.67
CA THR A 343 21.74 -6.50 0.56
C THR A 343 20.27 -6.13 0.76
N ALA A 344 19.99 -4.84 0.93
CA ALA A 344 18.65 -4.31 1.09
C ALA A 344 17.79 -4.64 -0.13
N ARG A 345 16.59 -5.14 0.15
CA ARG A 345 15.54 -5.38 -0.84
C ARG A 345 14.25 -4.77 -0.37
N ALA A 346 13.62 -3.95 -1.20
CA ALA A 346 12.27 -3.46 -0.95
C ALA A 346 11.25 -4.61 -1.05
N VAL A 347 10.34 -4.67 -0.10
CA VAL A 347 9.23 -5.62 -0.03
C VAL A 347 7.94 -4.83 0.03
N LEU A 348 7.03 -5.09 -0.90
CA LEU A 348 5.67 -4.55 -0.84
C LEU A 348 4.88 -5.29 0.23
N ALA A 349 4.53 -4.58 1.31
CA ALA A 349 3.92 -5.14 2.52
C ALA A 349 2.42 -4.82 2.66
N LYS A 350 1.87 -3.89 1.85
CA LYS A 350 0.44 -3.55 1.84
C LYS A 350 -0.14 -3.78 0.43
N PRO A 351 -1.29 -4.45 0.29
CA PRO A 351 -1.98 -4.54 -0.99
C PRO A 351 -2.59 -3.21 -1.40
N GLY A 352 -3.01 -3.11 -2.66
CA GLY A 352 -3.84 -2.02 -3.12
C GLY A 352 -5.23 -2.04 -2.49
N ASP A 353 -5.77 -0.87 -2.16
CA ASP A 353 -7.15 -0.68 -1.69
C ASP A 353 -8.13 -0.38 -2.83
N ALA A 354 -7.64 -0.31 -4.08
CA ALA A 354 -8.51 -0.05 -5.21
C ALA A 354 -9.53 -1.16 -5.43
N TYR A 355 -10.75 -0.74 -5.72
CA TYR A 355 -11.83 -1.56 -6.20
C TYR A 355 -12.27 -1.03 -7.56
N ALA A 356 -12.30 -1.90 -8.57
CA ALA A 356 -12.82 -1.55 -9.88
C ALA A 356 -14.35 -1.53 -9.81
N LEU A 357 -14.95 -0.40 -10.16
CA LEU A 357 -16.39 -0.33 -10.31
C LEU A 357 -16.82 -1.16 -11.53
N PRO A 358 -17.89 -1.98 -11.43
CA PRO A 358 -18.39 -2.80 -12.53
C PRO A 358 -19.19 -1.94 -13.53
N VAL A 359 -18.56 -0.90 -14.07
CA VAL A 359 -19.11 -0.09 -15.16
C VAL A 359 -18.72 -0.79 -16.46
N GLU A 360 -19.52 -1.76 -16.90
CA GLU A 360 -19.24 -2.68 -18.02
C GLU A 360 -19.11 -2.00 -19.41
N THR A 361 -19.19 -0.67 -19.48
CA THR A 361 -19.59 0.02 -20.71
C THR A 361 -18.71 1.16 -21.18
N THR A 362 -17.60 1.46 -20.48
CA THR A 362 -16.69 2.56 -20.82
C THR A 362 -15.35 2.08 -21.36
N GLU A 363 -14.74 2.89 -22.23
CA GLU A 363 -13.31 2.75 -22.60
C GLU A 363 -12.38 2.99 -21.41
N SER A 364 -12.90 3.59 -20.32
CA SER A 364 -12.20 3.88 -19.07
C SER A 364 -12.65 2.96 -17.95
N ARG A 365 -11.75 2.57 -17.05
CA ARG A 365 -12.09 1.87 -15.81
C ARG A 365 -12.09 2.86 -14.67
N TYR A 366 -13.07 2.74 -13.78
CA TYR A 366 -13.18 3.59 -12.60
C TYR A 366 -12.75 2.80 -11.38
N PHE A 367 -11.88 3.42 -10.59
CA PHE A 367 -11.37 2.83 -9.37
C PHE A 367 -11.77 3.69 -8.19
N ILE A 368 -12.10 3.03 -7.09
CA ILE A 368 -12.40 3.66 -5.81
C ILE A 368 -11.64 2.99 -4.70
N ARG A 369 -11.45 3.70 -3.59
CA ARG A 369 -10.81 3.15 -2.39
C ARG A 369 -11.86 2.42 -1.56
N THR A 370 -11.48 1.28 -0.98
CA THR A 370 -12.34 0.55 -0.04
C THR A 370 -12.66 1.35 1.21
N ARG A 371 -11.75 2.24 1.66
CA ARG A 371 -11.94 3.08 2.84
C ARG A 371 -11.87 4.55 2.48
N ALA A 372 -12.76 5.35 3.06
CA ALA A 372 -12.59 6.80 3.12
C ALA A 372 -11.45 7.11 4.09
N GLU A 373 -10.22 7.20 3.59
CA GLU A 373 -9.11 7.71 4.39
C GLU A 373 -9.22 9.24 4.53
N GLY A 374 -8.74 9.76 5.65
CA GLY A 374 -8.61 11.20 5.85
C GLY A 374 -7.61 11.85 4.90
N ALA A 375 -7.34 13.14 5.11
CA ALA A 375 -6.30 13.83 4.36
C ALA A 375 -4.95 13.09 4.52
N SER A 376 -4.29 12.83 3.39
CA SER A 376 -3.00 12.15 3.33
C SER A 376 -2.11 12.91 2.36
N ILE A 377 -0.86 13.16 2.78
CA ILE A 377 0.15 13.80 1.91
C ILE A 377 0.53 12.92 0.71
N TYR A 378 0.24 11.62 0.77
CA TYR A 378 0.48 10.68 -0.33
C TYR A 378 -0.63 10.70 -1.39
N LEU A 379 -1.69 11.47 -1.16
CA LEU A 379 -2.78 11.64 -2.10
C LEU A 379 -2.76 13.09 -2.63
N PRO A 380 -3.07 13.29 -3.91
CA PRO A 380 -3.20 14.63 -4.45
C PRO A 380 -4.32 15.40 -3.75
N GLU A 381 -4.11 16.70 -3.58
CA GLU A 381 -5.10 17.59 -2.98
C GLU A 381 -6.42 17.58 -3.77
N GLY A 382 -7.55 17.52 -3.07
CA GLY A 382 -8.89 17.52 -3.69
C GLY A 382 -9.39 16.17 -4.21
N ILE A 383 -8.54 15.14 -4.27
CA ILE A 383 -8.91 13.80 -4.81
C ILE A 383 -9.45 12.85 -3.73
N SER A 384 -9.24 13.17 -2.46
CA SER A 384 -9.56 12.28 -1.35
C SER A 384 -11.03 12.29 -0.92
N MET A 385 -11.86 13.22 -1.41
CA MET A 385 -13.24 13.38 -0.96
C MET A 385 -14.22 13.07 -2.09
N ALA A 386 -14.85 11.89 -2.02
CA ALA A 386 -16.08 11.67 -2.77
C ALA A 386 -17.10 12.70 -2.29
N LEU A 387 -17.66 13.45 -3.23
CA LEU A 387 -18.62 14.49 -2.90
C LEU A 387 -20.01 13.87 -2.87
N GLN A 388 -20.56 13.70 -1.68
CA GLN A 388 -21.93 13.24 -1.50
C GLN A 388 -22.87 14.42 -1.35
N GLY A 389 -24.01 14.35 -2.02
CA GLY A 389 -25.00 15.40 -1.97
C GLY A 389 -26.41 14.91 -2.30
N SER A 390 -27.35 15.84 -2.23
CA SER A 390 -28.73 15.63 -2.66
C SER A 390 -29.11 16.78 -3.58
N GLY A 391 -29.55 16.47 -4.79
CA GLY A 391 -29.93 17.45 -5.81
C GLY A 391 -31.29 17.17 -6.40
N SER A 392 -31.83 18.12 -7.17
CA SER A 392 -32.98 17.85 -8.04
C SER A 392 -32.47 17.45 -9.41
N VAL A 393 -32.88 16.29 -9.91
CA VAL A 393 -32.46 15.81 -11.23
C VAL A 393 -33.60 15.82 -12.20
N ARG A 394 -33.39 16.44 -13.36
CA ARG A 394 -34.32 16.44 -14.47
C ARG A 394 -33.73 15.65 -15.62
N LEU A 395 -34.40 14.57 -16.01
CA LEU A 395 -34.02 13.81 -17.20
C LEU A 395 -34.48 14.58 -18.44
N ARG A 396 -33.56 14.86 -19.36
CA ARG A 396 -33.87 15.61 -20.59
C ARG A 396 -34.11 14.67 -21.76
N GLN A 397 -33.25 13.69 -21.90
CA GLN A 397 -33.28 12.80 -23.04
C GLN A 397 -32.77 11.43 -22.64
N VAL A 398 -33.47 10.39 -23.09
CA VAL A 398 -33.03 9.01 -22.99
C VAL A 398 -32.80 8.47 -24.39
N LEU A 399 -31.53 8.22 -24.69
CA LEU A 399 -31.02 7.71 -25.96
C LEU A 399 -30.76 6.20 -25.85
N SER A 400 -30.93 5.49 -26.95
CA SER A 400 -30.52 4.09 -27.08
C SER A 400 -29.53 4.00 -28.23
N GLU A 401 -28.28 3.68 -27.91
CA GLU A 401 -27.17 3.58 -28.86
C GLU A 401 -26.55 2.19 -28.73
N GLN A 402 -26.56 1.41 -29.82
CA GLN A 402 -25.97 0.06 -29.86
C GLN A 402 -26.44 -0.88 -28.73
N GLY A 403 -27.72 -0.77 -28.32
CA GLY A 403 -28.29 -1.58 -27.24
C GLY A 403 -27.95 -1.08 -25.82
N ARG A 404 -27.29 0.08 -25.69
CA ARG A 404 -27.00 0.74 -24.43
C ARG A 404 -27.85 1.99 -24.27
N THR A 405 -28.30 2.26 -23.06
CA THR A 405 -29.10 3.44 -22.71
C THR A 405 -28.20 4.57 -22.23
N ILE A 406 -28.25 5.72 -22.89
CA ILE A 406 -27.55 6.95 -22.50
C ILE A 406 -28.60 7.97 -22.05
N ILE A 407 -28.34 8.66 -20.95
CA ILE A 407 -29.25 9.61 -20.35
C ILE A 407 -28.55 10.95 -20.26
N GLU A 408 -29.19 11.99 -20.79
CA GLU A 408 -28.77 13.37 -20.59
C GLU A 408 -29.74 14.04 -19.62
N GLY A 409 -29.19 14.82 -18.69
CA GLY A 409 -29.99 15.46 -17.66
C GLY A 409 -29.37 16.72 -17.10
N THR A 410 -30.10 17.35 -16.20
CA THR A 410 -29.66 18.51 -15.43
C THR A 410 -29.75 18.19 -13.95
N LEU A 411 -28.65 18.39 -13.24
CA LEU A 411 -28.56 18.34 -11.79
C LEU A 411 -28.62 19.77 -11.25
N VAL A 412 -29.57 20.03 -10.36
CA VAL A 412 -29.71 21.30 -9.65
C VAL A 412 -29.19 21.12 -8.23
N LEU A 413 -28.16 21.90 -7.89
CA LEU A 413 -27.46 21.90 -6.62
C LEU A 413 -27.80 23.15 -5.82
N GLN A 414 -27.85 23.02 -4.50
CA GLN A 414 -28.03 24.17 -3.60
C GLN A 414 -26.75 24.99 -3.44
N GLU A 415 -25.59 24.33 -3.50
CA GLU A 415 -24.28 24.93 -3.33
C GLU A 415 -23.46 24.88 -4.62
N ARG A 416 -22.58 25.87 -4.80
CA ARG A 416 -21.60 25.82 -5.90
C ARG A 416 -20.52 24.83 -5.53
N GLN A 417 -20.36 23.81 -6.37
CA GLN A 417 -19.29 22.85 -6.29
C GLN A 417 -18.58 22.83 -7.64
N SER A 418 -17.26 22.70 -7.61
CA SER A 418 -16.44 22.50 -8.81
C SER A 418 -16.32 21.00 -9.07
N PHE A 419 -16.54 20.59 -10.30
CA PHE A 419 -16.43 19.21 -10.76
C PHE A 419 -15.39 19.14 -11.87
N SER A 420 -14.55 18.09 -11.87
CA SER A 420 -13.78 17.75 -13.05
C SER A 420 -14.69 17.03 -14.05
N GLN A 421 -14.49 17.29 -15.34
CA GLN A 421 -15.18 16.56 -16.42
C GLN A 421 -14.85 15.06 -16.43
N HIS A 422 -13.76 14.68 -15.77
CA HIS A 422 -13.30 13.29 -15.66
C HIS A 422 -13.89 12.56 -14.45
N ASP A 423 -14.47 13.29 -13.48
CA ASP A 423 -15.06 12.66 -12.30
C ASP A 423 -16.28 11.83 -12.71
N LEU A 424 -16.46 10.70 -12.02
CA LEU A 424 -17.61 9.84 -12.18
C LEU A 424 -18.75 10.38 -11.33
N PHE A 425 -19.81 10.83 -11.99
CA PHE A 425 -21.08 11.15 -11.38
C PHE A 425 -21.91 9.89 -11.24
N TRP A 426 -22.29 9.56 -10.01
CA TRP A 426 -23.23 8.50 -9.70
C TRP A 426 -24.47 9.08 -9.06
N ILE A 427 -25.64 8.73 -9.59
CA ILE A 427 -26.92 9.06 -9.00
C ILE A 427 -27.85 7.85 -8.94
N ARG A 428 -28.59 7.72 -7.84
CA ARG A 428 -29.62 6.69 -7.66
C ARG A 428 -31.01 7.30 -7.79
N LEU A 429 -31.74 6.91 -8.83
CA LEU A 429 -33.09 7.40 -9.10
C LEU A 429 -34.17 6.39 -8.69
N PRO A 430 -35.27 6.84 -8.04
CA PRO A 430 -36.42 6.00 -7.78
C PRO A 430 -37.33 5.92 -9.01
N LEU A 431 -37.37 4.76 -9.68
CA LEU A 431 -38.28 4.48 -10.78
C LEU A 431 -39.42 3.55 -10.34
N SER A 432 -40.45 3.42 -11.18
CA SER A 432 -41.55 2.47 -10.95
C SER A 432 -41.10 1.01 -10.94
N SER A 433 -40.00 0.70 -11.62
CA SER A 433 -39.36 -0.63 -11.65
C SER A 433 -38.39 -0.87 -10.49
N GLY A 434 -38.27 0.08 -9.56
CA GLY A 434 -37.30 0.04 -8.45
C GLY A 434 -36.27 1.16 -8.54
N ARG A 435 -35.27 1.13 -7.65
CA ARG A 435 -34.15 2.08 -7.67
C ARG A 435 -33.18 1.68 -8.77
N VAL A 436 -32.67 2.67 -9.50
CA VAL A 436 -31.71 2.47 -10.58
C VAL A 436 -30.54 3.40 -10.39
N ASP A 437 -29.34 2.83 -10.48
CA ASP A 437 -28.08 3.57 -10.45
C ASP A 437 -27.71 4.02 -11.86
N LEU A 438 -27.32 5.28 -11.98
CA LEU A 438 -26.85 5.88 -13.22
C LEU A 438 -25.44 6.42 -13.00
N TYR A 439 -24.55 6.09 -13.94
CA TYR A 439 -23.15 6.49 -13.96
C TYR A 439 -22.88 7.43 -15.14
N GLY A 440 -22.15 8.53 -14.94
CA GLY A 440 -21.94 9.56 -15.95
C GLY A 440 -20.87 10.57 -15.62
N HIS A 441 -20.87 11.68 -16.35
CA HIS A 441 -19.97 12.81 -16.13
C HIS A 441 -20.75 14.12 -16.02
N LEU A 442 -20.20 15.06 -15.26
CA LEU A 442 -20.72 16.42 -15.11
C LEU A 442 -19.96 17.37 -16.04
N TYR A 443 -20.71 18.17 -16.79
CA TYR A 443 -20.16 19.12 -17.75
C TYR A 443 -20.39 20.53 -17.23
N SER A 444 -19.42 21.02 -16.44
CA SER A 444 -19.47 22.34 -15.79
C SER A 444 -19.32 23.50 -16.78
N ALA A 445 -18.61 23.30 -17.90
CA ALA A 445 -18.45 24.30 -18.97
C ALA A 445 -19.78 24.63 -19.69
N GLU A 446 -20.77 23.74 -19.61
CA GLU A 446 -22.11 23.93 -20.17
C GLU A 446 -23.15 24.36 -19.13
N SER A 447 -22.72 24.91 -17.97
CA SER A 447 -23.64 25.30 -16.91
C SER A 447 -24.66 26.32 -17.38
N LEU A 448 -25.92 26.13 -17.01
CA LEU A 448 -27.04 27.02 -17.33
C LEU A 448 -27.15 28.12 -16.26
N ALA A 449 -28.25 28.16 -15.52
CA ALA A 449 -28.44 29.08 -14.42
C ALA A 449 -27.52 28.71 -13.23
N ARG A 450 -27.37 29.65 -12.29
CA ARG A 450 -26.55 29.46 -11.08
C ARG A 450 -27.03 28.23 -10.30
N GLY A 451 -26.17 27.22 -10.15
CA GLY A 451 -26.45 25.97 -9.42
C GLY A 451 -26.92 24.81 -10.30
N GLU A 452 -27.01 24.97 -11.62
CA GLU A 452 -27.37 23.91 -12.55
C GLU A 452 -26.14 23.36 -13.29
N VAL A 453 -25.98 22.04 -13.30
CA VAL A 453 -24.92 21.35 -14.03
C VAL A 453 -25.53 20.29 -14.93
N ARG A 454 -25.07 20.21 -16.18
CA ARG A 454 -25.48 19.14 -17.09
C ARG A 454 -24.71 17.88 -16.78
N PHE A 455 -25.37 16.74 -16.91
CA PHE A 455 -24.70 15.46 -16.91
C PHE A 455 -25.11 14.62 -18.11
N ARG A 456 -24.22 13.74 -18.51
CA ARG A 456 -24.48 12.69 -19.49
C ARG A 456 -23.99 11.38 -18.92
N THR A 457 -24.84 10.36 -18.92
CA THR A 457 -24.46 9.03 -18.46
C THR A 457 -23.57 8.36 -19.48
N VAL A 458 -22.73 7.46 -19.01
CA VAL A 458 -22.13 6.45 -19.86
C VAL A 458 -23.25 5.51 -20.33
N GLY A 459 -23.09 4.90 -21.51
CA GLY A 459 -24.14 4.02 -22.04
C GLY A 459 -24.25 2.77 -21.18
N GLN A 460 -25.40 2.48 -20.57
CA GLN A 460 -25.59 1.35 -19.65
C GLN A 460 -26.56 0.31 -20.20
N ILE A 461 -26.35 -0.96 -19.86
CA ILE A 461 -27.28 -2.04 -20.20
C ILE A 461 -28.28 -2.17 -19.05
N PHE A 462 -29.55 -2.07 -19.37
CA PHE A 462 -30.64 -2.23 -18.41
C PHE A 462 -31.60 -3.31 -18.87
N SER A 463 -32.37 -3.88 -17.95
CA SER A 463 -33.51 -4.71 -18.31
C SER A 463 -34.54 -3.89 -19.09
N ASP A 464 -35.29 -4.55 -19.97
CA ASP A 464 -36.33 -3.89 -20.79
C ASP A 464 -37.33 -3.09 -19.95
N ALA A 465 -37.65 -3.58 -18.75
CA ALA A 465 -38.54 -2.91 -17.80
C ALA A 465 -37.95 -1.57 -17.32
N VAL A 466 -36.66 -1.56 -16.95
CA VAL A 466 -35.95 -0.36 -16.50
C VAL A 466 -35.76 0.62 -17.65
N ALA A 467 -35.36 0.15 -18.84
CA ALA A 467 -35.17 1.00 -20.01
C ALA A 467 -36.47 1.72 -20.42
N LYS A 468 -37.62 1.02 -20.40
CA LYS A 468 -38.93 1.62 -20.64
C LYS A 468 -39.31 2.63 -19.56
N ALA A 469 -39.04 2.33 -18.28
CA ALA A 469 -39.31 3.25 -17.17
C ALA A 469 -38.48 4.54 -17.26
N LEU A 470 -37.20 4.44 -17.62
CA LEU A 470 -36.32 5.59 -17.87
C LEU A 470 -36.84 6.44 -19.03
N LYS A 471 -37.22 5.81 -20.15
CA LYS A 471 -37.77 6.54 -21.31
C LYS A 471 -39.08 7.25 -20.99
N ALA A 472 -39.96 6.62 -20.21
CA ALA A 472 -41.20 7.24 -19.74
C ALA A 472 -40.96 8.40 -18.74
N ALA A 473 -39.82 8.41 -18.06
CA ALA A 473 -39.40 9.47 -17.15
C ALA A 473 -38.70 10.65 -17.86
N GLU A 474 -38.60 10.65 -19.19
CA GLU A 474 -38.06 11.79 -19.94
C GLU A 474 -38.89 13.06 -19.67
N GLY A 475 -38.22 14.14 -19.29
CA GLY A 475 -38.85 15.39 -18.85
C GLY A 475 -39.23 15.45 -17.37
N ALA A 476 -39.27 14.32 -16.66
CA ALA A 476 -39.60 14.25 -15.24
C ALA A 476 -38.49 14.84 -14.35
N SER A 477 -38.88 15.34 -13.17
CA SER A 477 -37.96 15.85 -12.15
C SER A 477 -38.02 14.97 -10.90
N PHE A 478 -36.84 14.60 -10.40
CA PHE A 478 -36.61 13.78 -9.22
C PHE A 478 -36.00 14.65 -8.12
N PRO A 479 -36.81 15.22 -7.22
CA PRO A 479 -36.31 16.07 -6.15
C PRO A 479 -35.59 15.25 -5.08
N ARG A 480 -34.54 15.82 -4.48
CA ARG A 480 -33.76 15.22 -3.39
C ARG A 480 -33.18 13.85 -3.73
N SER A 481 -32.72 13.71 -4.98
CA SER A 481 -32.05 12.51 -5.43
C SER A 481 -30.63 12.50 -4.85
N PRO A 482 -30.24 11.47 -4.08
CA PRO A 482 -28.89 11.35 -3.57
C PRO A 482 -27.94 11.08 -4.74
N PHE A 483 -26.83 11.79 -4.75
CA PHE A 483 -25.77 11.60 -5.73
C PHE A 483 -24.42 11.59 -5.04
N GLU A 484 -23.45 10.99 -5.72
CA GLU A 484 -22.05 10.98 -5.35
C GLU A 484 -21.22 11.36 -6.58
N VAL A 485 -20.21 12.20 -6.39
CA VAL A 485 -19.18 12.45 -7.40
C VAL A 485 -17.88 11.84 -6.91
N VAL A 486 -17.41 10.87 -7.67
CA VAL A 486 -16.23 10.08 -7.38
C VAL A 486 -15.09 10.59 -8.27
N PRO A 487 -14.01 11.14 -7.71
CA PRO A 487 -12.85 11.56 -8.49
C PRO A 487 -12.31 10.42 -9.34
N LEU A 488 -11.81 10.71 -10.54
CA LEU A 488 -11.15 9.70 -11.36
C LEU A 488 -9.82 9.30 -10.70
N LEU A 489 -9.84 8.18 -9.97
CA LEU A 489 -8.65 7.58 -9.38
C LEU A 489 -8.08 6.55 -10.34
N SER A 490 -6.78 6.62 -10.61
CA SER A 490 -6.05 5.63 -11.40
C SER A 490 -4.57 5.58 -11.00
N SER A 491 -3.74 4.80 -11.70
CA SER A 491 -2.31 4.61 -11.40
C SER A 491 -1.45 5.89 -11.40
N PRO A 492 -1.80 7.01 -12.06
CA PRO A 492 -1.15 8.30 -11.80
C PRO A 492 -1.21 8.75 -10.33
N CYS A 493 -2.25 8.39 -9.56
CA CYS A 493 -2.30 8.66 -8.13
C CYS A 493 -1.21 7.89 -7.37
N ASP A 494 -0.93 6.65 -7.79
CA ASP A 494 0.16 5.85 -7.23
C ASP A 494 1.53 6.43 -7.62
N LEU A 495 1.65 6.98 -8.83
CA LEU A 495 2.86 7.68 -9.25
C LEU A 495 3.12 8.93 -8.37
N TYR A 496 2.07 9.70 -8.07
CA TYR A 496 2.17 10.82 -7.13
C TYR A 496 2.67 10.35 -5.76
N ALA A 497 2.08 9.29 -5.19
CA ALA A 497 2.51 8.73 -3.90
C ALA A 497 3.98 8.28 -3.93
N LEU A 498 4.43 7.67 -5.03
CA LEU A 498 5.84 7.32 -5.25
C LEU A 498 6.74 8.57 -5.33
N GLY A 499 6.25 9.66 -5.92
CA GLY A 499 6.93 10.97 -5.90
C GLY A 499 7.12 11.50 -4.47
N VAL A 500 6.09 11.40 -3.63
CA VAL A 500 6.17 11.78 -2.21
C VAL A 500 7.18 10.90 -1.45
N LEU A 501 7.22 9.59 -1.72
CA LEU A 501 8.22 8.68 -1.14
C LEU A 501 9.64 9.03 -1.60
N ALA A 502 9.81 9.41 -2.86
CA ALA A 502 11.10 9.88 -3.38
C ALA A 502 11.55 11.18 -2.73
N THR A 503 10.64 12.13 -2.52
CA THR A 503 10.88 13.35 -1.72
C THR A 503 11.32 12.98 -0.30
N ARG A 504 10.61 12.07 0.36
CA ARG A 504 10.96 11.59 1.71
C ARG A 504 12.35 10.95 1.76
N ALA A 505 12.72 10.19 0.73
CA ALA A 505 14.00 9.52 0.67
C ALA A 505 15.17 10.48 0.47
N LEU A 506 15.04 11.42 -0.48
CA LEU A 506 16.16 12.21 -0.98
C LEU A 506 16.25 13.61 -0.38
N LEU A 507 15.14 14.19 0.05
CA LEU A 507 15.03 15.62 0.35
C LEU A 507 14.67 15.93 1.82
N VAL A 508 14.51 14.90 2.66
CA VAL A 508 14.13 15.05 4.07
C VAL A 508 15.21 14.54 5.01
N ASN A 509 15.60 15.39 5.96
CA ASN A 509 16.46 15.05 7.09
C ASN A 509 15.94 15.72 8.38
N GLU A 510 16.75 15.80 9.44
CA GLU A 510 16.32 16.40 10.72
C GLU A 510 16.05 17.91 10.66
N GLN A 511 16.50 18.59 9.61
CA GLN A 511 16.42 20.05 9.49
C GLN A 511 15.18 20.52 8.70
N ASN A 512 14.40 19.60 8.13
CA ASN A 512 13.14 19.92 7.45
C ASN A 512 12.11 18.80 7.62
N THR A 513 10.89 19.03 7.16
CA THR A 513 9.83 18.02 7.17
C THR A 513 9.46 17.62 5.75
N LEU A 514 8.81 16.46 5.61
CA LEU A 514 8.30 16.01 4.31
C LEU A 514 7.32 17.03 3.69
N ALA A 515 6.46 17.66 4.49
CA ALA A 515 5.53 18.67 3.99
C ALA A 515 6.26 19.87 3.37
N VAL A 516 7.30 20.39 4.04
CA VAL A 516 8.10 21.51 3.53
C VAL A 516 8.85 21.12 2.25
N ALA A 517 9.51 19.95 2.25
CA ALA A 517 10.24 19.48 1.08
C ALA A 517 9.32 19.23 -0.13
N LEU A 518 8.13 18.68 0.10
CA LEU A 518 7.15 18.42 -0.95
C LEU A 518 6.57 19.72 -1.53
N ASP A 519 6.23 20.69 -0.69
CA ASP A 519 5.71 21.98 -1.16
C ASP A 519 6.73 22.72 -2.03
N GLU A 520 7.99 22.77 -1.60
CA GLU A 520 9.07 23.38 -2.37
C GLU A 520 9.33 22.64 -3.70
N LEU A 521 9.25 21.29 -3.70
CA LEU A 521 9.39 20.50 -4.93
C LEU A 521 8.24 20.73 -5.90
N LEU A 522 6.99 20.81 -5.41
CA LEU A 522 5.82 21.14 -6.23
C LEU A 522 5.86 22.58 -6.72
N SER A 523 6.40 23.51 -5.92
CA SER A 523 6.66 24.89 -6.34
C SER A 523 7.67 24.95 -7.50
N LEU A 524 8.77 24.20 -7.37
CA LEU A 524 9.76 24.06 -8.45
C LEU A 524 9.13 23.44 -9.71
N ALA A 525 8.28 22.41 -9.56
CA ALA A 525 7.58 21.79 -10.68
C ALA A 525 6.73 22.80 -11.48
N ARG A 526 5.95 23.63 -10.77
CA ARG A 526 5.12 24.68 -11.38
C ARG A 526 5.95 25.73 -12.10
N GLN A 527 7.08 26.13 -11.52
CA GLN A 527 7.98 27.11 -12.13
C GLN A 527 8.64 26.57 -13.40
N VAL A 528 9.16 25.34 -13.35
CA VAL A 528 9.69 24.64 -14.54
C VAL A 528 8.62 24.50 -15.62
N GLY A 529 7.37 24.24 -15.24
CA GLY A 529 6.25 24.17 -16.17
C GLY A 529 5.87 25.53 -16.78
N THR A 530 6.04 26.63 -16.04
CA THR A 530 5.80 28.00 -16.52
C THR A 530 6.89 28.45 -17.50
N GLU A 531 8.15 28.12 -17.18
CA GLU A 531 9.33 28.42 -17.99
C GLU A 531 9.67 27.28 -18.97
N HIS A 532 8.66 26.53 -19.43
CA HIS A 532 8.88 25.32 -20.22
C HIS A 532 9.53 25.62 -21.57
N ASP A 533 10.70 25.01 -21.80
CA ASP A 533 11.42 25.00 -23.06
C ASP A 533 11.82 23.57 -23.40
N ALA A 534 11.11 22.97 -24.38
CA ALA A 534 11.34 21.60 -24.82
C ALA A 534 12.71 21.38 -25.47
N THR A 535 13.44 22.45 -25.85
CA THR A 535 14.77 22.34 -26.45
C THR A 535 15.87 22.11 -25.43
N GLN A 536 15.61 22.39 -24.14
CA GLN A 536 16.57 22.23 -23.06
C GLN A 536 16.28 20.99 -22.21
N PRO A 537 17.29 20.17 -21.90
CA PRO A 537 17.17 19.07 -20.95
C PRO A 537 16.61 19.55 -19.61
N LEU A 538 15.72 18.75 -19.02
CA LEU A 538 15.00 19.11 -17.79
C LEU A 538 15.95 19.45 -16.63
N GLY A 539 17.04 18.70 -16.45
CA GLY A 539 18.02 19.01 -15.39
C GLY A 539 18.69 20.36 -15.54
N GLN A 540 18.94 20.82 -16.77
CA GLN A 540 19.51 22.15 -17.04
C GLN A 540 18.50 23.26 -16.72
N ARG A 541 17.23 23.07 -17.06
CA ARG A 541 16.15 24.01 -16.71
C ARG A 541 15.97 24.09 -15.19
N VAL A 542 15.97 22.96 -14.50
CA VAL A 542 15.92 22.90 -13.03
C VAL A 542 17.11 23.65 -12.43
N ARG A 543 18.33 23.40 -12.92
CA ARG A 543 19.53 24.12 -12.48
C ARG A 543 19.38 25.63 -12.60
N ALA A 544 18.96 26.12 -13.77
CA ALA A 544 18.81 27.56 -14.02
C ALA A 544 17.83 28.22 -13.02
N ILE A 545 16.69 27.58 -12.74
CA ILE A 545 15.72 28.07 -11.75
C ILE A 545 16.31 28.06 -10.33
N VAL A 546 17.00 26.98 -9.93
CA VAL A 546 17.61 26.87 -8.60
C VAL A 546 18.74 27.89 -8.40
N GLU A 547 19.53 28.19 -9.43
CA GLU A 547 20.58 29.22 -9.39
C GLU A 547 19.99 30.64 -9.26
N ASN A 548 18.81 30.88 -9.87
CA ASN A 548 18.10 32.16 -9.76
C ASN A 548 17.38 32.33 -8.41
N GLU A 549 16.91 31.25 -7.80
CA GLU A 549 16.16 31.26 -6.54
C GLU A 549 16.82 30.42 -5.45
N ALA A 550 17.67 31.07 -4.63
CA ALA A 550 18.46 30.43 -3.58
C ALA A 550 17.65 29.60 -2.56
N ARG A 551 16.34 29.88 -2.38
CA ARG A 551 15.47 29.09 -1.49
C ARG A 551 15.41 27.62 -1.90
N PHE A 552 15.39 27.31 -3.20
CA PHE A 552 15.32 25.94 -3.66
C PHE A 552 16.59 25.18 -3.33
N LEU A 553 17.75 25.82 -3.43
CA LEU A 553 19.01 25.16 -3.05
C LEU A 553 19.05 24.81 -1.55
N GLY A 554 18.51 25.70 -0.71
CA GLY A 554 18.37 25.46 0.72
C GLY A 554 17.41 24.32 1.05
N ALA A 555 16.27 24.24 0.36
CA ALA A 555 15.23 23.23 0.63
C ALA A 555 15.49 21.88 -0.05
N LEU A 556 16.01 21.89 -1.29
CA LEU A 556 16.08 20.76 -2.22
C LEU A 556 17.53 20.40 -2.60
N GLY A 557 18.54 20.91 -1.88
CA GLY A 557 19.94 20.60 -2.14
C GLY A 557 20.36 19.20 -1.65
N PRO A 558 21.49 18.66 -2.14
CA PRO A 558 21.91 17.29 -1.83
C PRO A 558 22.32 17.08 -0.38
N HIS A 559 22.64 18.15 0.36
CA HIS A 559 22.90 18.10 1.80
C HIS A 559 21.77 17.45 2.62
N ARG A 560 20.54 17.38 2.07
CA ARG A 560 19.38 16.69 2.66
C ARG A 560 19.48 15.17 2.65
N LEU A 561 20.41 14.57 1.90
CA LEU A 561 20.58 13.12 1.82
C LEU A 561 20.99 12.48 3.15
N THR A 562 21.67 13.23 4.02
CA THR A 562 22.20 12.75 5.30
C THR A 562 21.84 13.67 6.46
N ARG A 563 22.03 13.19 7.68
CA ARG A 563 21.88 13.95 8.93
C ARG A 563 23.17 14.66 9.34
N GLU A 564 24.28 14.36 8.69
CA GLU A 564 25.54 15.05 8.98
C GLU A 564 25.44 16.52 8.56
N VAL A 565 25.77 17.45 9.45
CA VAL A 565 25.67 18.89 9.18
C VAL A 565 26.60 19.27 8.03
N MET A 566 26.02 19.75 6.93
CA MET A 566 26.74 20.28 5.78
C MET A 566 25.91 21.34 5.07
N ASP A 567 26.60 22.30 4.48
CA ASP A 567 25.98 23.25 3.56
C ASP A 567 25.83 22.65 2.14
N PRO A 568 25.02 23.26 1.26
CA PRO A 568 24.83 22.77 -0.09
C PRO A 568 26.12 22.70 -0.93
N GLN A 569 27.06 23.63 -0.74
CA GLN A 569 28.31 23.69 -1.52
C GLN A 569 29.23 22.52 -1.17
N GLN A 570 29.33 22.21 0.13
CA GLN A 570 30.04 21.03 0.63
C GLN A 570 29.46 19.73 0.08
N ALA A 571 28.13 19.64 -0.03
CA ALA A 571 27.47 18.47 -0.58
C ALA A 571 27.75 18.31 -2.10
N PHE A 572 27.78 19.40 -2.86
CA PHE A 572 28.17 19.37 -4.28
C PHE A 572 29.66 19.03 -4.51
N ALA A 573 30.52 19.25 -3.51
CA ALA A 573 31.89 18.73 -3.57
C ALA A 573 31.95 17.19 -3.54
N PHE A 574 30.89 16.51 -3.09
CA PHE A 574 30.80 15.05 -3.04
C PHE A 574 29.94 14.45 -4.14
N LEU A 575 28.89 15.15 -4.58
CA LEU A 575 27.96 14.70 -5.61
C LEU A 575 27.92 15.71 -6.77
N PRO A 576 28.16 15.27 -8.03
CA PRO A 576 28.12 16.18 -9.17
C PRO A 576 26.76 16.90 -9.30
N GLU A 577 26.82 18.22 -9.50
CA GLU A 577 25.63 19.08 -9.64
C GLU A 577 24.66 18.57 -10.73
N GLU A 578 25.19 18.23 -11.90
CA GLU A 578 24.40 17.72 -13.03
C GLU A 578 23.57 16.49 -12.62
N LEU A 579 24.19 15.54 -11.90
CA LEU A 579 23.52 14.34 -11.44
C LEU A 579 22.41 14.65 -10.43
N TRP A 580 22.63 15.64 -9.55
CA TRP A 580 21.61 16.07 -8.60
C TRP A 580 20.43 16.77 -9.29
N PHE A 581 20.69 17.69 -10.21
CA PHE A 581 19.62 18.39 -10.91
C PHE A 581 18.83 17.47 -11.85
N ASP A 582 19.46 16.48 -12.46
CA ASP A 582 18.77 15.41 -13.18
C ASP A 582 17.93 14.53 -12.24
N THR A 583 18.38 14.34 -11.00
CA THR A 583 17.59 13.65 -9.96
C THR A 583 16.34 14.45 -9.61
N LEU A 584 16.47 15.74 -9.33
CA LEU A 584 15.33 16.62 -9.08
C LEU A 584 14.37 16.62 -10.28
N GLY A 585 14.89 16.79 -11.50
CA GLY A 585 14.10 16.72 -12.73
C GLY A 585 13.34 15.40 -12.87
N THR A 586 13.97 14.28 -12.53
CA THR A 586 13.31 12.97 -12.49
C THR A 586 12.16 12.95 -11.48
N LEU A 587 12.34 13.51 -10.26
CA LEU A 587 11.27 13.60 -9.27
C LEU A 587 10.09 14.45 -9.74
N LEU A 588 10.33 15.56 -10.45
CA LEU A 588 9.24 16.40 -10.97
C LEU A 588 8.29 15.61 -11.88
N ARG A 589 8.80 14.58 -12.60
CA ARG A 589 7.98 13.73 -13.48
C ARG A 589 6.99 12.85 -12.72
N PHE A 590 7.21 12.61 -11.43
CA PHE A 590 6.32 11.79 -10.60
C PHE A 590 5.03 12.50 -10.18
N PHE A 591 4.87 13.80 -10.47
CA PHE A 591 3.70 14.56 -10.06
C PHE A 591 2.80 14.84 -11.28
N PRO A 592 1.72 14.05 -11.50
CA PRO A 592 0.82 14.24 -12.62
C PRO A 592 0.24 15.66 -12.65
N GLY A 593 0.20 16.27 -13.83
CA GLY A 593 -0.37 17.59 -14.03
C GLY A 593 0.39 18.77 -13.39
N ALA A 594 1.58 18.56 -12.84
CA ALA A 594 2.39 19.65 -12.28
C ALA A 594 2.97 20.58 -13.38
N GLY A 595 3.11 20.07 -14.60
CA GLY A 595 3.59 20.80 -15.77
C GLY A 595 3.79 19.88 -17.00
N PRO A 596 4.22 20.41 -18.15
CA PRO A 596 4.38 19.63 -19.39
C PRO A 596 5.41 18.49 -19.31
N ASP A 597 6.32 18.54 -18.34
CA ASP A 597 7.33 17.50 -18.11
C ASP A 597 6.85 16.33 -17.24
N SER A 598 5.64 16.42 -16.66
CA SER A 598 5.03 15.33 -15.88
C SER A 598 4.90 14.07 -16.71
N ALA A 599 5.01 12.89 -16.11
CA ALA A 599 4.86 11.63 -16.84
C ALA A 599 3.44 11.43 -17.42
N CYS A 600 2.44 12.08 -16.81
CA CYS A 600 1.05 12.10 -17.23
C CYS A 600 0.45 13.49 -16.99
N LYS A 601 -0.54 13.87 -17.81
CA LYS A 601 -1.17 15.19 -17.81
C LYS A 601 -2.10 15.42 -16.62
N ASP A 602 -2.77 14.36 -16.18
CA ASP A 602 -3.69 14.37 -15.05
C ASP A 602 -3.82 12.97 -14.44
N PHE A 603 -4.72 12.80 -13.48
CA PHE A 603 -4.87 11.55 -12.74
C PHE A 603 -5.62 10.44 -13.48
N GLY A 604 -6.23 10.77 -14.62
CA GLY A 604 -6.89 9.86 -15.54
C GLY A 604 -6.10 9.54 -16.81
N ASP A 605 -4.97 10.22 -17.06
CA ASP A 605 -4.15 10.08 -18.26
C ASP A 605 -3.34 8.78 -18.28
N VAL A 606 -4.05 7.65 -18.39
CA VAL A 606 -3.49 6.31 -18.56
C VAL A 606 -4.45 5.42 -19.35
N PRO A 607 -3.96 4.55 -20.26
CA PRO A 607 -4.81 3.59 -20.96
C PRO A 607 -5.47 2.61 -19.98
N ALA A 608 -6.76 2.34 -20.15
CA ALA A 608 -7.55 1.53 -19.21
C ALA A 608 -7.10 0.07 -19.04
N LEU A 609 -6.33 -0.45 -20.00
CA LEU A 609 -5.80 -1.82 -20.02
C LEU A 609 -4.27 -1.88 -19.93
N ALA A 610 -3.62 -0.75 -19.64
CA ALA A 610 -2.18 -0.67 -19.46
C ALA A 610 -1.87 0.32 -18.32
N LEU A 611 -2.48 0.09 -17.16
CA LEU A 611 -2.36 1.00 -16.01
C LEU A 611 -0.91 1.13 -15.53
N GLU A 612 -0.09 0.12 -15.72
CA GLU A 612 1.33 0.11 -15.36
C GLU A 612 2.19 1.03 -16.23
N SER A 613 1.70 1.42 -17.41
CA SER A 613 2.49 2.16 -18.39
C SER A 613 2.98 3.52 -17.88
N VAL A 614 2.23 4.14 -16.96
CA VAL A 614 2.58 5.41 -16.31
C VAL A 614 3.92 5.35 -15.56
N PHE A 615 4.35 4.17 -15.10
CA PHE A 615 5.59 3.98 -14.35
C PHE A 615 6.82 3.79 -15.24
N ASN A 616 6.64 3.50 -16.54
CA ASN A 616 7.74 3.11 -17.43
C ASN A 616 8.80 4.20 -17.59
N ALA A 617 8.37 5.42 -17.93
CA ALA A 617 9.30 6.54 -18.15
C ALA A 617 10.01 6.96 -16.84
N PRO A 618 9.30 7.17 -15.71
CA PRO A 618 9.96 7.44 -14.43
C PRO A 618 10.97 6.35 -14.01
N LEU A 619 10.63 5.07 -14.20
CA LEU A 619 11.54 3.97 -13.87
C LEU A 619 12.80 3.97 -14.75
N ALA A 620 12.66 4.22 -16.05
CA ALA A 620 13.80 4.28 -16.96
C ALA A 620 14.77 5.43 -16.60
N GLU A 621 14.25 6.58 -16.17
CA GLU A 621 15.10 7.69 -15.68
C GLU A 621 15.81 7.34 -14.36
N LEU A 622 15.12 6.71 -13.41
CA LEU A 622 15.76 6.20 -12.19
C LEU A 622 16.88 5.19 -12.50
N GLU A 623 16.68 4.30 -13.47
CA GLU A 623 17.70 3.34 -13.90
C GLU A 623 18.92 4.02 -14.53
N LYS A 624 18.74 5.10 -15.31
CA LYS A 624 19.84 5.93 -15.81
C LYS A 624 20.62 6.59 -14.67
N LEU A 625 19.93 7.16 -13.67
CA LEU A 625 20.55 7.74 -12.48
C LEU A 625 21.31 6.69 -11.66
N LEU A 626 20.81 5.45 -11.59
CA LEU A 626 21.48 4.33 -10.94
C LEU A 626 22.80 3.96 -11.63
N VAL A 627 22.81 3.91 -12.96
CA VAL A 627 24.04 3.64 -13.73
C VAL A 627 25.07 4.74 -13.48
N ARG A 628 24.66 6.01 -13.47
CA ARG A 628 25.55 7.17 -13.22
C ARG A 628 26.04 7.24 -11.77
N SER A 629 25.18 6.97 -10.78
CA SER A 629 25.61 6.93 -9.37
C SER A 629 26.54 5.75 -9.08
N ARG A 630 26.34 4.61 -9.74
CA ARG A 630 27.24 3.44 -9.62
C ARG A 630 28.66 3.75 -10.09
N SER A 631 28.85 4.54 -11.15
CA SER A 631 30.19 4.90 -11.62
C SER A 631 30.95 5.81 -10.65
N LEU A 632 30.25 6.48 -9.73
CA LEU A 632 30.88 7.23 -8.64
C LEU A 632 31.40 6.31 -7.51
N ILE A 633 30.84 5.11 -7.39
CA ILE A 633 31.17 4.15 -6.32
C ILE A 633 32.20 3.13 -6.79
N VAL A 634 31.94 2.51 -7.93
CA VAL A 634 32.83 1.52 -8.53
C VAL A 634 33.84 2.26 -9.38
N ILE A 635 34.99 2.53 -8.77
CA ILE A 635 36.15 3.09 -9.47
C ILE A 635 36.52 2.15 -10.63
N ASP A 636 36.45 2.66 -11.87
CA ASP A 636 37.12 2.01 -12.98
C ASP A 636 38.63 2.15 -12.77
N TRP A 637 39.25 1.06 -12.32
CA TRP A 637 40.69 0.99 -12.06
C TRP A 637 41.53 1.37 -13.28
N ASN A 638 41.03 1.12 -14.50
CA ASN A 638 41.73 1.48 -15.72
C ASN A 638 41.70 3.00 -15.95
N SER A 639 40.52 3.61 -15.88
CA SER A 639 40.38 5.08 -15.95
C SER A 639 41.22 5.79 -14.88
N ASN A 640 41.28 5.27 -13.66
CA ASN A 640 42.12 5.86 -12.61
C ASN A 640 43.62 5.68 -12.87
N ARG A 641 44.07 4.56 -13.43
CA ARG A 641 45.47 4.42 -13.87
C ARG A 641 45.82 5.42 -14.95
N GLU A 642 44.92 5.67 -15.89
CA GLU A 642 45.13 6.65 -16.96
C GLU A 642 45.19 8.07 -16.41
N VAL A 643 44.23 8.47 -15.57
CA VAL A 643 44.25 9.80 -14.92
C VAL A 643 45.49 9.96 -14.04
N GLN A 644 45.87 8.94 -13.27
CA GLN A 644 47.06 9.00 -12.43
C GLN A 644 48.34 9.06 -13.28
N ALA A 645 48.39 8.38 -14.43
CA ALA A 645 49.50 8.48 -15.38
C ALA A 645 49.59 9.87 -16.01
N VAL A 646 48.45 10.51 -16.32
CA VAL A 646 48.41 11.89 -16.81
C VAL A 646 48.89 12.86 -15.74
N ILE A 647 48.41 12.75 -14.50
CA ILE A 647 48.85 13.61 -13.38
C ILE A 647 50.35 13.43 -13.11
N ALA A 648 50.85 12.19 -13.09
CA ALA A 648 52.26 11.90 -12.92
C ALA A 648 53.10 12.45 -14.08
N GLY A 649 52.59 12.37 -15.32
CA GLY A 649 53.22 12.95 -16.51
C GLY A 649 53.28 14.49 -16.45
N MET A 650 52.23 15.15 -15.95
CA MET A 650 52.21 16.61 -15.77
C MET A 650 53.12 17.07 -14.63
N ALA A 651 53.22 16.29 -13.55
CA ALA A 651 54.13 16.58 -12.43
C ALA A 651 55.61 16.34 -12.79
N ALA A 652 55.89 15.47 -13.76
CA ALA A 652 57.24 15.18 -14.25
C ALA A 652 57.70 16.12 -15.38
N ALA A 653 56.82 17.01 -15.89
CA ALA A 653 57.21 17.99 -16.88
C ALA A 653 58.15 19.04 -16.25
N PRO A 654 59.35 19.26 -16.79
CA PRO A 654 60.26 20.29 -16.29
C PRO A 654 59.60 21.67 -16.45
N LYS A 655 59.66 22.48 -15.38
CA LYS A 655 59.12 23.84 -15.33
C LYS A 655 59.73 24.77 -16.37
#